data_AF-A0A9D1Q0I9-F1
#
_entry.id   AF-A0A9D1Q0I9-F1
#
_cell.length_a   1.000
_cell.length_b   1.000
_cell.length_c   1.000
_cell.angle_alpha   90.00
_cell.angle_beta   90.00
_cell.angle_gamma   90.00
#
_symmetry.space_group_name_H-M   'P 1'
#
loop_
_entity.id
_entity.type
_entity.pdbx_description
1 polymer ?
#
loop_
_entity_poly.entity_id
_entity_poly.type
_entity_poly.pdbx_seq_one_letter_code
_entity_poly.pdbx_strand_id
1 'polypeptide(L)'
;MKKQVKKGFTIVELVIVIAVIAILAAVLIPTFSSLIQKARLSADTQAVREMNVALASDEKLHGKPEDVEGAMQVLANAGYNSKNWVCLTEGYEVYWDKQENQCVLYNSTTAKIEYPEGYADDAMVSAGATDRFFMYNGNFESAIDTDLSLGSSSITPGGIDFGSADNAQQKEDLHLVLGSLTGSDQNLELKSALGIEKDADVKVYASNTIESDKFGSSYAKVTASVVGTGDFTSDSESAKPNLYTIETIIPEDALPQEREAAQKAAGEYVYSIFVQMNTTTNQDENTSIIVKGDTTLDLSSHEWKAVNSFSGYFGTEDDAHPVIIDGMELTSKTGYSQTKAMSGTGSKYFMTGFIGTLYGNATVENLTFRNLSIESPANDYTISGDKNNRNTVAIIGGILPNDKVRDEAVDVTIRNIKVEDSCKIIGEASVGGIVGYIGAEQGTDAYPYPYLTGSVLIENCSIACPVESKDSLYIKGTYSPVGGILGFTVRCDASAQINIKDCTVTAELKGYGVLGGVVGHIQAGTVNIENCDATGVSFVNAGNCTNTDDDNKYYNKNYVVESMLVGSKNSDPIVTVDKATMDKFDGTSYAGKAVAHCANASWAFADTLVTGSAITVGHGISYYKYTVDDYIAALTADILD
;
A
#
# COMPACT_ATOMS: atom_id res chain seq x y z
N MET A 1 32.75 7.60 -79.09
CA MET A 1 32.39 6.62 -78.04
C MET A 1 31.17 5.82 -78.53
N LYS A 2 31.30 4.51 -78.79
CA LYS A 2 30.16 3.65 -79.14
C LYS A 2 29.30 3.44 -77.89
N LYS A 3 28.06 3.93 -77.90
CA LYS A 3 27.10 3.80 -76.81
C LYS A 3 26.64 2.33 -76.75
N GLN A 4 27.15 1.58 -75.77
CA GLN A 4 26.70 0.22 -75.46
C GLN A 4 25.21 0.28 -75.12
N VAL A 5 24.35 -0.24 -76.00
CA VAL A 5 22.93 -0.40 -75.71
C VAL A 5 22.82 -1.54 -74.71
N LYS A 6 22.56 -1.20 -73.44
CA LYS A 6 22.25 -2.20 -72.41
C LYS A 6 21.00 -2.94 -72.85
N LYS A 7 21.13 -4.22 -73.20
CA LYS A 7 19.97 -5.09 -73.45
C LYS A 7 19.15 -5.15 -72.15
N GLY A 8 17.99 -4.50 -72.15
CA GLY A 8 17.03 -4.59 -71.07
C GLY A 8 16.35 -5.96 -71.08
N PHE A 9 15.93 -6.43 -69.91
CA PHE A 9 15.14 -7.65 -69.75
C PHE A 9 13.86 -7.56 -70.57
N THR A 10 13.52 -8.61 -71.32
CA THR A 10 12.23 -8.67 -72.02
C THR A 10 11.10 -8.90 -71.02
N ILE A 11 9.90 -8.42 -71.34
CA ILE A 11 8.71 -8.61 -70.49
C ILE A 11 8.46 -10.11 -70.23
N VAL A 12 8.68 -10.96 -71.23
CA VAL A 12 8.52 -12.41 -71.11
C VAL A 12 9.50 -13.01 -70.10
N GLU A 13 10.78 -12.62 -70.17
CA GLU A 13 11.78 -13.10 -69.19
C GLU A 13 11.44 -12.65 -67.77
N LEU A 14 10.94 -11.43 -67.59
CA LEU A 14 10.53 -10.91 -66.29
C LEU A 14 9.34 -11.69 -65.70
N VAL A 15 8.33 -12.00 -66.52
CA VAL A 15 7.14 -12.75 -66.07
C VAL A 15 7.51 -14.18 -65.66
N ILE A 16 8.42 -14.84 -66.39
CA ILE A 16 8.90 -16.18 -66.01
C ILE A 16 9.64 -16.14 -64.67
N VAL A 17 10.47 -15.12 -64.42
CA VAL A 17 11.19 -14.97 -63.15
C VAL A 17 10.21 -14.79 -61.98
N ILE A 18 9.19 -13.94 -62.13
CA ILE A 18 8.18 -13.73 -61.07
C ILE A 18 7.39 -15.03 -60.83
N ALA A 19 7.03 -15.77 -61.89
CA ALA A 19 6.32 -17.04 -61.76
C ALA A 19 7.14 -18.10 -61.01
N VAL A 20 8.44 -18.22 -61.28
CA VAL A 20 9.33 -19.14 -60.56
C VAL A 20 9.51 -18.72 -59.10
N ILE A 21 9.70 -17.43 -58.81
CA ILE A 21 9.78 -16.91 -57.45
C ILE A 21 8.48 -17.19 -56.69
N ALA A 22 7.32 -17.03 -57.33
CA ALA A 22 6.03 -17.32 -56.71
C ALA A 22 5.88 -18.80 -56.33
N ILE A 23 6.28 -19.73 -57.21
CA ILE A 23 6.25 -21.18 -56.93
C ILE A 23 7.20 -21.53 -55.79
N LEU A 24 8.43 -20.99 -55.81
CA LEU A 24 9.40 -21.23 -54.75
C LEU A 24 8.92 -20.66 -53.41
N ALA A 25 8.40 -19.43 -53.39
CA ALA A 25 7.85 -18.79 -52.21
C ALA A 25 6.65 -19.57 -51.63
N ALA A 26 5.77 -20.11 -52.50
CA ALA A 26 4.60 -20.88 -52.08
C ALA A 26 4.96 -22.14 -51.28
N VAL A 27 6.10 -22.78 -51.56
CA VAL A 27 6.58 -23.95 -50.80
C VAL A 27 7.48 -23.54 -49.63
N LEU A 28 8.33 -22.52 -49.82
CA LEU A 28 9.32 -22.10 -48.82
C LEU A 28 8.70 -21.41 -47.61
N ILE A 29 7.70 -20.53 -47.80
CA ILE A 29 7.07 -19.78 -46.70
C ILE A 29 6.46 -20.72 -45.65
N PRO A 30 5.58 -21.68 -45.98
CA PRO A 30 5.02 -22.59 -44.98
C PRO A 30 6.09 -23.51 -44.38
N THR A 31 7.10 -23.92 -45.17
CA THR A 31 8.20 -24.75 -44.67
C THR A 31 9.05 -24.01 -43.64
N PHE A 32 9.48 -22.79 -43.92
CA PHE A 32 10.27 -21.98 -42.99
C PHE A 32 9.46 -21.55 -41.79
N SER A 33 8.20 -21.17 -41.96
CA SER A 33 7.31 -20.85 -40.84
C SER A 33 7.16 -22.04 -39.90
N SER A 34 6.94 -23.25 -40.43
CA SER A 34 6.88 -24.48 -39.63
C SER A 34 8.22 -24.81 -38.94
N LEU A 35 9.35 -24.60 -39.62
CA LEU A 35 10.68 -24.81 -39.02
C LEU A 35 10.97 -23.81 -37.88
N ILE A 36 10.59 -22.54 -38.05
CA ILE A 36 10.74 -21.51 -37.02
C ILE A 36 9.85 -21.82 -35.81
N GLN A 37 8.60 -22.21 -36.03
CA GLN A 37 7.70 -22.64 -34.95
C GLN A 37 8.27 -23.84 -34.20
N LYS A 38 8.79 -24.86 -34.90
CA LYS A 38 9.44 -26.01 -34.28
C LYS A 38 10.70 -25.62 -33.49
N ALA A 39 11.48 -24.67 -33.99
CA ALA A 39 12.67 -24.18 -33.31
C ALA A 39 12.32 -23.41 -32.03
N ARG A 40 11.29 -22.55 -32.06
CA ARG A 40 10.76 -21.86 -30.88
C ARG A 40 10.22 -22.84 -29.85
N LEU A 41 9.43 -23.82 -30.28
CA LEU A 41 8.88 -24.85 -29.39
C LEU A 41 9.99 -25.67 -28.74
N SER A 42 11.05 -25.99 -29.49
CA SER A 42 12.23 -26.65 -28.95
C SER A 42 12.96 -25.79 -27.91
N ALA A 43 13.03 -24.47 -28.11
CA ALA A 43 13.66 -23.54 -27.17
C ALA A 43 12.82 -23.39 -25.88
N ASP A 44 11.49 -23.30 -26.01
CA ASP A 44 10.58 -23.23 -24.86
C ASP A 44 10.61 -24.53 -24.05
N THR A 45 10.61 -25.68 -24.72
CA THR A 45 10.75 -27.00 -24.07
C THR A 45 12.08 -27.12 -23.32
N GLN A 46 13.17 -26.59 -23.90
CA GLN A 46 14.49 -26.53 -23.26
C GLN A 46 14.46 -25.64 -22.01
N ALA A 47 13.85 -24.45 -22.09
CA ALA A 47 13.70 -23.54 -20.97
C ALA A 47 12.88 -24.16 -19.82
N VAL A 48 11.71 -24.73 -20.12
CA VAL A 48 10.86 -25.42 -19.11
C VAL A 48 11.61 -26.59 -18.46
N ARG A 49 12.42 -27.33 -19.22
CA ARG A 49 13.29 -28.37 -18.66
C ARG A 49 14.29 -27.81 -17.65
N GLU A 50 14.94 -26.69 -17.97
CA GLU A 50 15.91 -26.05 -17.08
C GLU A 50 15.26 -25.44 -15.84
N MET A 51 14.09 -24.82 -15.99
CA MET A 51 13.22 -24.39 -14.89
C MET A 51 12.91 -25.55 -13.94
N ASN A 52 12.53 -26.72 -14.49
CA ASN A 52 12.22 -27.90 -13.68
C ASN A 52 13.45 -28.47 -12.96
N VAL A 53 14.64 -28.38 -13.57
CA VAL A 53 15.90 -28.74 -12.91
C VAL A 53 16.19 -27.79 -11.74
N ALA A 54 15.94 -26.50 -11.89
CA ALA A 54 16.11 -25.51 -10.82
C ALA A 54 15.14 -25.80 -9.66
N LEU A 55 13.85 -25.97 -9.94
CA LEU A 55 12.82 -26.32 -8.94
C LEU A 55 13.16 -27.61 -8.20
N ALA A 56 13.54 -28.67 -8.91
CA ALA A 56 13.91 -29.95 -8.30
C ALA A 56 15.23 -29.89 -7.51
N SER A 57 16.13 -28.96 -7.85
CA SER A 57 17.37 -28.76 -7.11
C SER A 57 17.13 -27.98 -5.83
N ASP A 58 16.31 -26.94 -5.90
CA ASP A 58 15.90 -26.13 -4.76
C ASP A 58 15.06 -26.94 -3.77
N GLU A 59 14.15 -27.78 -4.26
CA GLU A 59 13.32 -28.66 -3.44
C GLU A 59 14.14 -29.57 -2.51
N LYS A 60 15.32 -30.01 -2.95
CA LYS A 60 16.22 -30.85 -2.13
C LYS A 60 16.85 -30.08 -0.97
N LEU A 61 16.94 -28.76 -1.09
CA LEU A 61 17.59 -27.88 -0.13
C LEU A 61 16.57 -27.21 0.79
N HIS A 62 15.43 -26.78 0.24
CA HIS A 62 14.46 -25.93 0.91
C HIS A 62 13.04 -26.53 0.98
N GLY A 63 12.81 -27.69 0.37
CA GLY A 63 11.47 -28.29 0.26
C GLY A 63 10.66 -27.74 -0.92
N LYS A 64 9.48 -28.31 -1.16
CA LYS A 64 8.60 -27.85 -2.25
C LYS A 64 8.10 -26.43 -1.94
N PRO A 65 8.12 -25.51 -2.91
CA PRO A 65 7.44 -24.22 -2.78
C PRO A 65 5.96 -24.44 -2.44
N GLU A 66 5.47 -23.72 -1.45
CA GLU A 66 4.09 -23.84 -0.98
C GLU A 66 3.10 -23.07 -1.88
N ASP A 67 3.59 -22.12 -2.66
CA ASP A 67 2.83 -21.28 -3.58
C ASP A 67 3.64 -20.87 -4.83
N VAL A 68 2.93 -20.21 -5.75
CA VAL A 68 3.50 -19.78 -7.02
C VAL A 68 4.62 -18.74 -6.82
N GLU A 69 4.54 -17.89 -5.79
CA GLU A 69 5.57 -16.88 -5.52
C GLU A 69 6.91 -17.54 -5.17
N GLY A 70 6.89 -18.53 -4.28
CA GLY A 70 8.08 -19.31 -3.94
C GLY A 70 8.67 -20.04 -5.16
N ALA A 71 7.82 -20.62 -6.00
CA ALA A 71 8.26 -21.25 -7.24
C ALA A 71 8.89 -20.22 -8.19
N MET A 72 8.28 -19.05 -8.37
CA MET A 72 8.81 -17.99 -9.23
C MET A 72 10.15 -17.44 -8.72
N GLN A 73 10.36 -17.35 -7.40
CA GLN A 73 11.64 -16.93 -6.84
C GLN A 73 12.78 -17.89 -7.19
N VAL A 74 12.52 -19.21 -7.12
CA VAL A 74 13.50 -20.24 -7.52
C VAL A 74 13.85 -20.11 -9.00
N LEU A 75 12.86 -19.89 -9.85
CA LEU A 75 13.05 -19.71 -11.29
C LEU A 75 13.80 -18.40 -11.60
N ALA A 76 13.46 -17.30 -10.92
CA ALA A 76 14.13 -16.03 -11.07
C ALA A 76 15.63 -16.12 -10.68
N ASN A 77 15.95 -16.83 -9.60
CA ASN A 77 17.33 -17.12 -9.19
C ASN A 77 18.09 -17.95 -10.24
N ALA A 78 17.37 -18.80 -10.98
CA ALA A 78 17.92 -19.56 -12.10
C ALA A 78 17.99 -18.76 -13.42
N GLY A 79 17.62 -17.48 -13.41
CA GLY A 79 17.66 -16.58 -14.58
C GLY A 79 16.37 -16.56 -15.40
N TYR A 80 15.34 -17.29 -14.97
CA TYR A 80 14.02 -17.38 -15.61
C TYR A 80 13.04 -16.47 -14.87
N ASN A 81 13.05 -15.19 -15.22
CA ASN A 81 12.06 -14.18 -14.79
C ASN A 81 11.60 -13.39 -16.02
N SER A 82 10.67 -12.46 -15.82
CA SER A 82 10.01 -11.71 -16.90
C SER A 82 10.93 -11.00 -17.85
N LYS A 83 11.98 -10.43 -17.27
CA LYS A 83 12.89 -9.55 -17.97
C LYS A 83 13.85 -10.37 -18.83
N ASN A 84 14.06 -11.62 -18.46
CA ASN A 84 15.10 -12.47 -19.02
C ASN A 84 14.56 -13.59 -19.92
N TRP A 85 13.29 -13.97 -19.77
CA TRP A 85 12.68 -15.02 -20.57
C TRP A 85 11.15 -14.94 -20.62
N VAL A 86 10.58 -15.13 -21.82
CA VAL A 86 9.15 -15.29 -22.10
C VAL A 86 8.95 -16.46 -23.07
N CYS A 87 7.77 -17.08 -23.06
CA CYS A 87 7.44 -18.17 -23.98
C CYS A 87 7.44 -17.66 -25.43
N LEU A 88 8.18 -18.33 -26.32
CA LEU A 88 8.43 -17.86 -27.69
C LEU A 88 7.39 -18.38 -28.70
N THR A 89 6.76 -19.51 -28.42
CA THR A 89 5.84 -20.20 -29.32
C THR A 89 4.42 -19.69 -29.13
N GLU A 90 3.85 -19.16 -30.20
CA GLU A 90 2.47 -18.68 -30.22
C GLU A 90 1.47 -19.81 -29.90
N GLY A 91 0.49 -19.53 -29.04
CA GLY A 91 -0.49 -20.51 -28.57
C GLY A 91 0.01 -21.45 -27.46
N TYR A 92 1.21 -21.19 -26.92
CA TYR A 92 1.74 -21.90 -25.75
C TYR A 92 1.90 -20.98 -24.55
N GLU A 93 1.65 -21.54 -23.38
CA GLU A 93 1.72 -20.89 -22.07
C GLU A 93 2.49 -21.80 -21.10
N VAL A 94 3.12 -21.21 -20.09
CA VAL A 94 3.81 -21.97 -19.04
C VAL A 94 3.06 -21.83 -17.74
N TYR A 95 2.77 -22.96 -17.09
CA TYR A 95 2.17 -23.00 -15.76
C TYR A 95 3.09 -23.74 -14.82
N TRP A 96 3.12 -23.36 -13.55
CA TRP A 96 3.70 -24.18 -12.49
C TRP A 96 2.62 -25.10 -11.90
N ASP A 97 2.87 -26.41 -11.95
CA ASP A 97 2.10 -27.42 -11.23
C ASP A 97 2.59 -27.51 -9.80
N LYS A 98 1.78 -27.00 -8.87
CA LYS A 98 2.06 -27.01 -7.43
C LYS A 98 2.19 -28.42 -6.86
N GLN A 99 1.42 -29.38 -7.37
CA GLN A 99 1.41 -30.75 -6.84
C GLN A 99 2.74 -31.45 -7.15
N GLU A 100 3.16 -31.37 -8.40
CA GLU A 100 4.37 -32.03 -8.89
C GLU A 100 5.64 -31.17 -8.71
N ASN A 101 5.49 -29.89 -8.36
CA ASN A 101 6.55 -28.89 -8.27
C ASN A 101 7.38 -28.78 -9.56
N GLN A 102 6.69 -28.57 -10.69
CA GLN A 102 7.33 -28.42 -11.98
C GLN A 102 6.53 -27.49 -12.90
N CYS A 103 7.23 -26.75 -13.74
CA CYS A 103 6.64 -26.03 -14.85
C CYS A 103 6.20 -26.99 -15.96
N VAL A 104 5.04 -26.68 -16.55
CA VAL A 104 4.41 -27.38 -17.67
C VAL A 104 4.22 -26.41 -18.82
N LEU A 105 4.42 -26.90 -20.04
CA LEU A 105 4.17 -26.20 -21.27
C LEU A 105 2.79 -26.63 -21.80
N TYR A 106 1.84 -25.69 -21.74
CA TYR A 106 0.45 -25.88 -22.11
C TYR A 106 0.19 -25.28 -23.49
N ASN A 107 -0.45 -26.05 -24.38
CA ASN A 107 -0.94 -25.57 -25.67
C ASN A 107 -2.40 -25.13 -25.51
N SER A 108 -2.64 -23.82 -25.56
CA SER A 108 -3.97 -23.24 -25.39
C SER A 108 -4.90 -23.50 -26.58
N THR A 109 -4.36 -23.84 -27.75
CA THR A 109 -5.15 -24.18 -28.95
C THR A 109 -5.71 -25.59 -28.87
N THR A 110 -4.93 -26.54 -28.37
CA THR A 110 -5.36 -27.96 -28.22
C THR A 110 -5.90 -28.27 -26.83
N ALA A 111 -5.76 -27.34 -25.89
CA ALA A 111 -6.10 -27.43 -24.48
C ALA A 111 -5.38 -28.58 -23.76
N LYS A 112 -4.09 -28.77 -24.04
CA LYS A 112 -3.30 -29.90 -23.53
C LYS A 112 -1.94 -29.47 -22.99
N ILE A 113 -1.48 -30.15 -21.95
CA ILE A 113 -0.07 -30.08 -21.53
C ILE A 113 0.74 -30.97 -22.47
N GLU A 114 1.69 -30.39 -23.18
CA GLU A 114 2.54 -31.10 -24.15
C GLU A 114 3.93 -31.43 -23.60
N TYR A 115 4.35 -30.75 -22.53
CA TYR A 115 5.59 -31.06 -21.82
C TYR A 115 5.50 -30.66 -20.34
N PRO A 116 6.02 -31.47 -19.39
CA PRO A 116 6.47 -32.85 -19.55
C PRO A 116 5.35 -33.79 -20.00
N GLU A 117 5.71 -34.89 -20.66
CA GLU A 117 4.73 -35.93 -21.04
C GLU A 117 4.15 -36.63 -19.81
N GLY A 118 2.89 -37.10 -19.89
CA GLY A 118 2.26 -37.93 -18.86
C GLY A 118 1.06 -37.32 -18.14
N TYR A 119 0.74 -36.06 -18.41
CA TYR A 119 -0.50 -35.43 -17.95
C TYR A 119 -1.71 -35.94 -18.74
N ALA A 120 -2.88 -35.98 -18.09
CA ALA A 120 -4.14 -36.26 -18.77
C ALA A 120 -4.51 -35.11 -19.71
N ASP A 121 -5.20 -35.42 -20.81
CA ASP A 121 -5.63 -34.43 -21.81
C ASP A 121 -6.50 -33.31 -21.18
N ASP A 122 -7.20 -33.60 -20.08
CA ASP A 122 -8.11 -32.69 -19.37
C ASP A 122 -7.53 -32.15 -18.06
N ALA A 123 -6.23 -32.32 -17.80
CA ALA A 123 -5.61 -31.96 -16.52
C ALA A 123 -5.87 -30.51 -16.09
N MET A 124 -5.82 -29.56 -17.03
CA MET A 124 -6.03 -28.11 -16.79
C MET A 124 -7.50 -27.69 -16.62
N VAL A 125 -8.45 -28.58 -16.92
CA VAL A 125 -9.90 -28.29 -16.84
C VAL A 125 -10.63 -29.21 -15.87
N SER A 126 -9.90 -30.13 -15.23
CA SER A 126 -10.42 -31.03 -14.20
C SER A 126 -10.72 -30.28 -12.89
N ALA A 127 -11.61 -30.84 -12.07
CA ALA A 127 -11.96 -30.24 -10.78
C ALA A 127 -10.71 -30.12 -9.89
N GLY A 128 -10.43 -28.90 -9.39
CA GLY A 128 -9.23 -28.59 -8.61
C GLY A 128 -8.03 -28.12 -9.44
N ALA A 129 -8.15 -27.97 -10.76
CA ALA A 129 -7.08 -27.49 -11.62
C ALA A 129 -6.63 -26.05 -11.28
N THR A 130 -7.57 -25.16 -10.91
CA THR A 130 -7.27 -23.77 -10.51
C THR A 130 -6.43 -23.67 -9.25
N ASP A 131 -6.53 -24.65 -8.34
CA ASP A 131 -5.75 -24.70 -7.10
C ASP A 131 -4.40 -25.42 -7.27
N ARG A 132 -4.18 -25.99 -8.46
CA ARG A 132 -3.01 -26.82 -8.79
C ARG A 132 -2.07 -26.13 -9.78
N PHE A 133 -2.62 -25.53 -10.83
CA PHE A 133 -1.84 -24.94 -11.90
C PHE A 133 -1.90 -23.42 -11.83
N PHE A 134 -0.73 -22.81 -11.67
CA PHE A 134 -0.59 -21.36 -11.58
C PHE A 134 0.22 -20.86 -12.77
N MET A 135 -0.25 -19.82 -13.45
CA MET A 135 0.46 -19.28 -14.61
C MET A 135 1.86 -18.79 -14.18
N TYR A 136 2.90 -19.21 -14.90
CA TYR A 136 4.24 -18.67 -14.71
C TYR A 136 4.21 -17.18 -15.04
N ASN A 137 4.64 -16.36 -14.08
CA ASN A 137 4.85 -14.92 -14.20
C ASN A 137 3.61 -14.01 -14.40
N GLY A 138 2.39 -14.56 -14.32
CA GLY A 138 1.16 -13.81 -14.61
C GLY A 138 0.86 -12.58 -13.72
N ASN A 139 1.38 -12.51 -12.49
CA ASN A 139 0.93 -11.53 -11.48
C ASN A 139 1.88 -10.34 -11.23
N PHE A 140 3.13 -10.41 -11.72
CA PHE A 140 4.08 -9.29 -11.61
C PHE A 140 4.40 -8.70 -12.99
N GLU A 141 4.40 -9.52 -14.06
CA GLU A 141 4.59 -9.03 -15.42
C GLU A 141 3.52 -8.05 -15.84
N SER A 142 2.26 -8.43 -15.74
CA SER A 142 1.15 -7.57 -16.15
C SER A 142 1.18 -6.19 -15.47
N ALA A 143 1.47 -6.16 -14.17
CA ALA A 143 1.62 -4.94 -13.40
C ALA A 143 2.86 -4.12 -13.79
N ILE A 144 4.02 -4.77 -14.00
CA ILE A 144 5.27 -4.12 -14.43
C ILE A 144 5.20 -3.64 -15.90
N ASP A 145 4.51 -4.38 -16.74
CA ASP A 145 4.41 -4.18 -18.19
C ASP A 145 3.22 -3.30 -18.59
N THR A 146 2.33 -2.95 -17.63
CA THR A 146 1.31 -1.92 -17.86
C THR A 146 2.03 -0.64 -18.29
N ASP A 147 1.86 -0.22 -19.54
CA ASP A 147 2.61 0.90 -20.14
C ASP A 147 2.11 2.26 -19.63
N LEU A 148 2.48 2.59 -18.39
CA LEU A 148 2.22 3.87 -17.75
C LEU A 148 3.23 4.95 -18.16
N SER A 149 4.06 4.70 -19.18
CA SER A 149 5.10 5.62 -19.60
C SER A 149 4.55 6.76 -20.45
N LEU A 150 5.27 7.89 -20.44
CA LEU A 150 4.96 9.04 -21.27
C LEU A 150 5.86 8.98 -22.51
N GLY A 151 5.31 8.57 -23.66
CA GLY A 151 6.06 8.48 -24.91
C GLY A 151 6.70 9.82 -25.30
N SER A 152 7.86 9.80 -25.95
CA SER A 152 8.62 11.02 -26.33
C SER A 152 7.86 11.97 -27.27
N SER A 153 6.81 11.49 -27.93
CA SER A 153 5.88 12.28 -28.76
C SER A 153 4.77 13.00 -27.97
N SER A 154 4.66 12.74 -26.66
CA SER A 154 3.57 13.23 -25.79
C SER A 154 3.95 14.51 -25.02
N ILE A 155 5.18 14.99 -25.18
CA ILE A 155 5.69 16.20 -24.54
C ILE A 155 5.23 17.43 -25.34
N THR A 156 4.59 18.38 -24.68
CA THR A 156 4.21 19.69 -25.22
C THR A 156 5.15 20.76 -24.65
N PRO A 157 6.22 21.15 -25.37
CA PRO A 157 7.11 22.21 -24.91
C PRO A 157 6.35 23.51 -24.62
N GLY A 158 6.50 24.04 -23.40
CA GLY A 158 5.76 25.22 -22.93
C GLY A 158 4.45 24.93 -22.17
N GLY A 159 4.01 23.66 -22.15
CA GLY A 159 2.76 23.22 -21.51
C GLY A 159 1.52 23.38 -22.40
N ILE A 160 0.42 22.73 -22.03
CA ILE A 160 -0.86 22.85 -22.73
C ILE A 160 -1.56 24.17 -22.38
N ASP A 161 -1.96 24.94 -23.40
CA ASP A 161 -2.84 26.10 -23.23
C ASP A 161 -4.31 25.64 -23.13
N PHE A 162 -4.87 25.67 -21.91
CA PHE A 162 -6.25 25.30 -21.64
C PHE A 162 -7.28 26.36 -22.05
N GLY A 163 -6.86 27.55 -22.50
CA GLY A 163 -7.74 28.58 -23.06
C GLY A 163 -8.09 28.34 -24.53
N SER A 164 -7.28 27.58 -25.26
CA SER A 164 -7.46 27.35 -26.69
C SER A 164 -8.63 26.40 -27.00
N ALA A 165 -9.43 26.73 -28.01
CA ALA A 165 -10.49 25.85 -28.53
C ALA A 165 -9.92 24.62 -29.28
N ASP A 166 -8.68 24.72 -29.77
CA ASP A 166 -8.04 23.65 -30.54
C ASP A 166 -7.67 22.43 -29.67
N ASN A 167 -7.62 22.61 -28.35
CA ASN A 167 -7.23 21.58 -27.38
C ASN A 167 -8.44 20.87 -26.70
N ALA A 168 -9.64 20.91 -27.31
CA ALA A 168 -10.87 20.42 -26.68
C ALA A 168 -10.81 18.94 -26.25
N GLN A 169 -10.29 18.05 -27.10
CA GLN A 169 -10.18 16.61 -26.78
C GLN A 169 -9.19 16.35 -25.63
N GLN A 170 -8.05 17.04 -25.60
CA GLN A 170 -7.06 16.89 -24.52
C GLN A 170 -7.61 17.38 -23.18
N LYS A 171 -8.48 18.39 -23.17
CA LYS A 171 -9.17 18.83 -21.96
C LYS A 171 -10.14 17.78 -21.43
N GLU A 172 -10.83 17.08 -22.33
CA GLU A 172 -11.68 15.96 -21.95
C GLU A 172 -10.84 14.84 -21.33
N ASP A 173 -9.71 14.49 -21.95
CA ASP A 173 -8.83 13.43 -21.45
C ASP A 173 -8.17 13.75 -20.10
N LEU A 174 -7.95 15.04 -19.83
CA LEU A 174 -7.35 15.57 -18.61
C LEU A 174 -8.39 16.11 -17.61
N HIS A 175 -9.69 15.92 -17.83
CA HIS A 175 -10.75 16.63 -17.10
C HIS A 175 -10.57 16.61 -15.57
N LEU A 176 -10.30 15.44 -14.98
CA LEU A 176 -10.04 15.28 -13.55
C LEU A 176 -8.78 16.03 -13.08
N VAL A 177 -7.68 15.93 -13.85
CA VAL A 177 -6.42 16.65 -13.58
C VAL A 177 -6.67 18.16 -13.58
N LEU A 178 -7.40 18.67 -14.58
CA LEU A 178 -7.65 20.09 -14.73
C LEU A 178 -8.58 20.64 -13.65
N GLY A 179 -9.67 19.92 -13.35
CA GLY A 179 -10.58 20.30 -12.27
C GLY A 179 -9.87 20.41 -10.93
N SER A 180 -9.04 19.41 -10.61
CA SER A 180 -8.34 19.36 -9.32
C SER A 180 -7.23 20.42 -9.17
N LEU A 181 -6.63 20.88 -10.27
CA LEU A 181 -5.45 21.76 -10.24
C LEU A 181 -5.71 23.21 -10.65
N THR A 182 -6.83 23.49 -11.32
CA THR A 182 -7.11 24.81 -11.92
C THR A 182 -8.54 25.28 -11.60
N GLY A 183 -8.82 26.59 -11.71
CA GLY A 183 -10.16 27.14 -11.45
C GLY A 183 -10.35 27.73 -10.06
N SER A 184 -11.60 27.92 -9.63
CA SER A 184 -11.95 28.51 -8.32
C SER A 184 -11.87 27.52 -7.16
N ASP A 185 -12.10 26.24 -7.43
CA ASP A 185 -12.27 25.18 -6.44
C ASP A 185 -11.13 24.15 -6.60
N GLN A 186 -9.89 24.63 -6.50
CA GLN A 186 -8.69 23.81 -6.65
C GLN A 186 -8.44 22.95 -5.41
N ASN A 187 -7.97 21.72 -5.62
CA ASN A 187 -7.44 20.87 -4.58
C ASN A 187 -6.06 21.38 -4.12
N LEU A 188 -6.04 22.12 -3.02
CA LEU A 188 -4.81 22.71 -2.48
C LEU A 188 -3.85 21.67 -1.90
N GLU A 189 -4.36 20.57 -1.36
CA GLU A 189 -3.53 19.48 -0.83
C GLU A 189 -2.79 18.76 -1.95
N LEU A 190 -3.49 18.48 -3.05
CA LEU A 190 -2.86 17.95 -4.26
C LEU A 190 -1.78 18.90 -4.81
N LYS A 191 -2.05 20.21 -4.90
CA LYS A 191 -1.02 21.18 -5.34
C LYS A 191 0.19 21.16 -4.42
N SER A 192 -0.04 21.18 -3.11
CA SER A 192 1.00 21.10 -2.09
C SER A 192 1.85 19.84 -2.24
N ALA A 193 1.21 18.68 -2.41
CA ALA A 193 1.85 17.38 -2.58
C ALA A 193 2.67 17.28 -3.88
N LEU A 194 2.28 18.02 -4.92
CA LEU A 194 3.02 18.16 -6.18
C LEU A 194 4.12 19.24 -6.12
N GLY A 195 4.32 19.91 -4.99
CA GLY A 195 5.27 21.01 -4.83
C GLY A 195 4.88 22.29 -5.58
N ILE A 196 3.58 22.47 -5.85
CA ILE A 196 3.03 23.63 -6.57
C ILE A 196 2.43 24.61 -5.56
N GLU A 197 2.88 25.86 -5.61
CA GLU A 197 2.31 26.92 -4.76
C GLU A 197 0.83 27.17 -5.07
N LYS A 198 0.06 27.53 -4.04
CA LYS A 198 -1.39 27.77 -4.12
C LYS A 198 -1.82 28.65 -5.29
N ASP A 199 -1.13 29.77 -5.51
CA ASP A 199 -1.49 30.76 -6.53
C ASP A 199 -0.70 30.58 -7.84
N ALA A 200 0.12 29.53 -7.96
CA ALA A 200 0.91 29.28 -9.16
C ALA A 200 0.05 28.70 -10.30
N ASP A 201 0.34 29.17 -11.51
CA ASP A 201 -0.24 28.66 -12.75
C ASP A 201 0.29 27.24 -13.04
N VAL A 202 -0.63 26.29 -13.13
CA VAL A 202 -0.32 24.88 -13.40
C VAL A 202 -0.23 24.64 -14.90
N LYS A 203 0.79 23.89 -15.31
CA LYS A 203 0.96 23.38 -16.66
C LYS A 203 0.98 21.86 -16.66
N VAL A 204 0.33 21.26 -17.66
CA VAL A 204 0.50 19.84 -18.00
C VAL A 204 1.46 19.78 -19.17
N TYR A 205 2.55 19.05 -19.01
CA TYR A 205 3.64 18.97 -19.98
C TYR A 205 3.56 17.74 -20.87
N ALA A 206 3.04 16.64 -20.34
CA ALA A 206 2.80 15.42 -21.07
C ALA A 206 1.69 14.62 -20.39
N SER A 207 0.96 13.84 -21.17
CA SER A 207 -0.01 12.88 -20.65
C SER A 207 -0.11 11.67 -21.56
N ASN A 208 -0.42 10.52 -20.98
CA ASN A 208 -0.75 9.29 -21.68
C ASN A 208 -1.97 8.66 -21.02
N THR A 209 -2.96 8.31 -21.83
CA THR A 209 -4.21 7.72 -21.37
C THR A 209 -4.31 6.29 -21.88
N ILE A 210 -4.64 5.39 -20.97
CA ILE A 210 -4.88 3.98 -21.26
C ILE A 210 -6.28 3.65 -20.81
N GLU A 211 -7.00 2.90 -21.63
CA GLU A 211 -8.33 2.39 -21.30
C GLU A 211 -8.29 0.86 -21.23
N SER A 212 -9.13 0.29 -20.37
CA SER A 212 -9.22 -1.15 -20.20
C SER A 212 -10.05 -1.75 -21.33
N ASP A 213 -9.48 -2.57 -22.22
CA ASP A 213 -10.29 -3.29 -23.22
C ASP A 213 -10.76 -4.64 -22.65
N LYS A 214 -12.03 -4.70 -22.21
CA LYS A 214 -12.70 -5.97 -21.88
C LYS A 214 -14.00 -6.05 -22.66
N PHE A 215 -14.33 -7.24 -23.17
CA PHE A 215 -15.56 -7.47 -23.96
C PHE A 215 -15.75 -6.53 -25.18
N GLY A 216 -14.67 -5.93 -25.71
CA GLY A 216 -14.74 -4.97 -26.82
C GLY A 216 -15.26 -3.60 -26.41
N SER A 217 -15.13 -3.21 -25.14
CA SER A 217 -15.51 -1.91 -24.59
C SER A 217 -14.57 -1.45 -23.47
N SER A 218 -14.47 -0.13 -23.30
CA SER A 218 -13.67 0.52 -22.26
C SER A 218 -14.47 0.71 -20.98
N TYR A 219 -13.96 0.19 -19.85
CA TYR A 219 -14.66 0.19 -18.56
C TYR A 219 -13.93 0.93 -17.43
N ALA A 220 -12.64 1.18 -17.59
CA ALA A 220 -11.86 2.06 -16.73
C ALA A 220 -10.79 2.74 -17.57
N LYS A 221 -10.34 3.90 -17.09
CA LYS A 221 -9.30 4.72 -17.70
C LYS A 221 -8.28 5.11 -16.64
N VAL A 222 -7.01 5.07 -17.01
CA VAL A 222 -5.91 5.69 -16.26
C VAL A 222 -5.22 6.71 -17.16
N THR A 223 -5.00 7.92 -16.65
CA THR A 223 -4.20 8.95 -17.31
C THR A 223 -2.98 9.27 -16.48
N ALA A 224 -1.80 8.92 -16.99
CA ALA A 224 -0.51 9.35 -16.46
C ALA A 224 -0.19 10.75 -16.98
N SER A 225 0.36 11.64 -16.14
CA SER A 225 0.64 13.03 -16.49
C SER A 225 1.92 13.55 -15.82
N VAL A 226 2.58 14.50 -16.49
CA VAL A 226 3.60 15.38 -15.87
C VAL A 226 2.99 16.75 -15.68
N VAL A 227 2.88 17.17 -14.42
CA VAL A 227 2.35 18.47 -14.02
C VAL A 227 3.39 19.29 -13.26
N GLY A 228 3.35 20.61 -13.40
CA GLY A 228 4.24 21.51 -12.67
C GLY A 228 4.06 22.98 -13.06
N THR A 229 5.08 23.78 -12.79
CA THR A 229 5.12 25.22 -13.06
C THR A 229 6.31 25.59 -13.97
N GLY A 230 6.32 26.79 -14.55
CA GLY A 230 7.46 27.29 -15.35
C GLY A 230 7.53 26.76 -16.80
N ASP A 231 8.75 26.63 -17.34
CA ASP A 231 8.98 26.05 -18.67
C ASP A 231 9.76 24.74 -18.52
N PHE A 232 9.19 23.64 -19.01
CA PHE A 232 9.84 22.33 -19.00
C PHE A 232 10.88 22.25 -20.13
N THR A 233 12.16 22.39 -19.79
CA THR A 233 13.28 22.15 -20.73
C THR A 233 13.62 20.66 -20.71
N SER A 234 13.34 19.96 -21.80
CA SER A 234 13.39 18.50 -21.96
C SER A 234 14.78 17.85 -21.90
N ASP A 235 15.68 18.31 -21.03
CA ASP A 235 17.11 17.96 -21.10
C ASP A 235 17.57 16.82 -20.16
N SER A 236 16.65 16.07 -19.53
CA SER A 236 17.00 14.86 -18.76
C SER A 236 16.00 13.72 -18.98
N GLU A 237 16.53 12.49 -19.06
CA GLU A 237 15.87 11.19 -18.92
C GLU A 237 14.34 11.23 -18.80
N SER A 238 13.62 10.99 -19.90
CA SER A 238 12.16 10.78 -20.03
C SER A 238 11.28 11.39 -18.92
N ALA A 239 10.50 12.42 -19.25
CA ALA A 239 9.51 13.02 -18.34
C ALA A 239 8.74 11.94 -17.58
N LYS A 240 8.99 11.82 -16.28
CA LYS A 240 8.39 10.79 -15.43
C LYS A 240 7.03 11.29 -14.95
N PRO A 241 5.96 10.49 -15.04
CA PRO A 241 4.69 10.86 -14.47
C PRO A 241 4.85 11.12 -12.97
N ASN A 242 4.30 12.25 -12.51
CA ASN A 242 4.15 12.61 -11.11
C ASN A 242 2.67 12.72 -10.70
N LEU A 243 1.75 12.49 -11.64
CA LEU A 243 0.32 12.46 -11.41
C LEU A 243 -0.35 11.36 -12.23
N TYR A 244 -1.18 10.57 -11.57
CA TYR A 244 -2.10 9.61 -12.17
C TYR A 244 -3.53 10.00 -11.84
N THR A 245 -4.43 9.79 -12.81
CA THR A 245 -5.88 9.90 -12.57
C THR A 245 -6.57 8.65 -13.03
N ILE A 246 -7.51 8.15 -12.23
CA ILE A 246 -8.23 6.91 -12.47
C ILE A 246 -9.73 7.16 -12.38
N GLU A 247 -10.47 6.64 -13.37
CA GLU A 247 -11.92 6.63 -13.36
C GLU A 247 -12.51 5.38 -13.97
N THR A 248 -13.67 4.97 -13.46
CA THR A 248 -14.49 3.94 -14.09
C THR A 248 -15.43 4.53 -15.14
N ILE A 249 -15.54 3.86 -16.27
CA ILE A 249 -16.45 4.17 -17.37
C ILE A 249 -17.62 3.18 -17.31
N ILE A 250 -18.65 3.53 -16.53
CA ILE A 250 -19.81 2.67 -16.31
C ILE A 250 -21.06 3.35 -16.89
N PRO A 251 -21.66 2.83 -17.97
CA PRO A 251 -22.97 3.27 -18.46
C PRO A 251 -24.06 3.19 -17.39
N GLU A 252 -25.07 4.07 -17.43
CA GLU A 252 -26.19 4.05 -16.46
C GLU A 252 -26.89 2.68 -16.38
N ASP A 253 -27.02 2.00 -17.52
CA ASP A 253 -27.68 0.70 -17.69
C ASP A 253 -26.71 -0.50 -17.69
N ALA A 254 -25.46 -0.30 -17.27
CA ALA A 254 -24.43 -1.34 -17.23
C ALA A 254 -24.86 -2.56 -16.41
N LEU A 255 -24.67 -3.75 -17.00
CA LEU A 255 -24.90 -5.04 -16.38
C LEU A 255 -23.97 -5.24 -15.16
N PRO A 256 -24.34 -6.09 -14.18
CA PRO A 256 -23.49 -6.34 -13.01
C PRO A 256 -22.06 -6.79 -13.35
N GLN A 257 -21.90 -7.59 -14.40
CA GLN A 257 -20.59 -8.07 -14.86
C GLN A 257 -19.72 -6.96 -15.46
N GLU A 258 -20.33 -5.97 -16.11
CA GLU A 258 -19.64 -4.80 -16.66
C GLU A 258 -19.15 -3.88 -15.54
N ARG A 259 -19.99 -3.70 -14.50
CA ARG A 259 -19.61 -2.98 -13.27
C ARG A 259 -18.46 -3.66 -12.56
N GLU A 260 -18.52 -4.98 -12.37
CA GLU A 260 -17.43 -5.76 -11.79
C GLU A 260 -16.14 -5.64 -12.64
N ALA A 261 -16.25 -5.71 -13.96
CA ALA A 261 -15.12 -5.55 -14.86
C ALA A 261 -14.48 -4.15 -14.74
N ALA A 262 -15.29 -3.09 -14.63
CA ALA A 262 -14.84 -1.72 -14.43
C ALA A 262 -14.11 -1.54 -13.10
N GLN A 263 -14.70 -2.04 -12.02
CA GLN A 263 -14.15 -1.94 -10.66
C GLN A 263 -12.82 -2.68 -10.53
N LYS A 264 -12.75 -3.90 -11.10
CA LYS A 264 -11.49 -4.67 -11.17
C LYS A 264 -10.45 -3.96 -12.02
N ALA A 265 -10.82 -3.43 -13.19
CA ALA A 265 -9.87 -2.71 -14.04
C ALA A 265 -9.30 -1.46 -13.35
N ALA A 266 -10.13 -0.70 -12.63
CA ALA A 266 -9.67 0.44 -11.84
C ALA A 266 -8.73 0.01 -10.70
N GLY A 267 -9.07 -1.09 -10.00
CA GLY A 267 -8.22 -1.70 -8.98
C GLY A 267 -6.85 -2.14 -9.51
N GLU A 268 -6.83 -2.81 -10.68
CA GLU A 268 -5.60 -3.22 -11.37
C GLU A 268 -4.70 -2.03 -11.71
N TYR A 269 -5.25 -0.88 -12.12
CA TYR A 269 -4.41 0.30 -12.38
C TYR A 269 -3.70 0.80 -11.12
N VAL A 270 -4.38 0.86 -9.96
CA VAL A 270 -3.74 1.23 -8.69
C VAL A 270 -2.69 0.20 -8.30
N TYR A 271 -3.01 -1.09 -8.42
CA TYR A 271 -2.07 -2.18 -8.16
C TYR A 271 -0.81 -2.05 -9.03
N SER A 272 -0.95 -1.84 -10.33
CA SER A 272 0.16 -1.63 -11.27
C SER A 272 1.01 -0.42 -10.89
N ILE A 273 0.39 0.71 -10.54
CA ILE A 273 1.13 1.90 -10.10
C ILE A 273 1.95 1.58 -8.84
N PHE A 274 1.35 0.97 -7.81
CA PHE A 274 2.04 0.66 -6.56
C PHE A 274 3.21 -0.32 -6.76
N VAL A 275 3.01 -1.36 -7.58
CA VAL A 275 4.09 -2.31 -7.94
C VAL A 275 5.21 -1.60 -8.71
N GLN A 276 4.88 -0.75 -9.67
CA GLN A 276 5.89 -0.02 -10.44
C GLN A 276 6.67 0.99 -9.59
N MET A 277 6.05 1.65 -8.61
CA MET A 277 6.73 2.51 -7.64
C MET A 277 7.78 1.76 -6.82
N ASN A 278 7.56 0.47 -6.55
CA ASN A 278 8.50 -0.37 -5.81
C ASN A 278 9.64 -0.93 -6.66
N THR A 279 9.41 -1.17 -7.95
CA THR A 279 10.30 -1.99 -8.79
C THR A 279 10.98 -1.26 -9.93
N THR A 280 10.52 -0.05 -10.27
CA THR A 280 11.01 0.73 -11.43
C THR A 280 11.56 2.08 -10.99
N THR A 281 12.31 2.72 -11.87
CA THR A 281 12.76 4.12 -11.71
C THR A 281 11.98 5.07 -12.63
N ASN A 282 10.87 4.62 -13.21
CA ASN A 282 10.15 5.32 -14.28
C ASN A 282 9.12 6.35 -13.77
N GLN A 283 8.94 6.45 -12.44
CA GLN A 283 8.05 7.41 -11.80
C GLN A 283 8.85 8.43 -10.98
N ASP A 284 8.23 9.59 -10.70
CA ASP A 284 8.81 10.58 -9.80
C ASP A 284 8.72 10.11 -8.33
N GLU A 285 9.61 10.63 -7.48
CA GLU A 285 9.61 10.33 -6.04
C GLU A 285 8.37 10.90 -5.32
N ASN A 286 7.77 11.97 -5.86
CA ASN A 286 6.51 12.53 -5.38
C ASN A 286 5.42 12.30 -6.43
N THR A 287 4.72 11.18 -6.30
CA THR A 287 3.71 10.74 -7.26
C THR A 287 2.33 10.79 -6.62
N SER A 288 1.42 11.54 -7.24
CA SER A 288 0.03 11.66 -6.80
C SER A 288 -0.90 10.78 -7.63
N ILE A 289 -1.96 10.26 -7.02
CA ILE A 289 -2.96 9.38 -7.61
C ILE A 289 -4.34 9.90 -7.20
N ILE A 290 -5.06 10.49 -8.15
CA ILE A 290 -6.44 10.93 -7.94
C ILE A 290 -7.37 9.86 -8.50
N VAL A 291 -8.38 9.52 -7.73
CA VAL A 291 -9.43 8.61 -8.15
C VAL A 291 -10.74 9.40 -8.15
N LYS A 292 -11.52 9.24 -9.22
CA LYS A 292 -12.84 9.87 -9.31
C LYS A 292 -13.73 9.40 -8.15
N GLY A 293 -14.48 10.32 -7.54
CA GLY A 293 -15.47 9.99 -6.51
C GLY A 293 -16.45 8.91 -6.96
N ASP A 294 -16.99 8.15 -6.01
CA ASP A 294 -17.83 6.95 -6.21
C ASP A 294 -17.16 5.78 -6.97
N THR A 295 -15.88 5.89 -7.33
CA THR A 295 -15.14 4.75 -7.91
C THR A 295 -14.95 3.68 -6.84
N THR A 296 -15.29 2.43 -7.18
CA THR A 296 -14.89 1.27 -6.40
C THR A 296 -13.65 0.64 -7.04
N LEU A 297 -12.59 0.53 -6.25
CA LEU A 297 -11.37 -0.21 -6.57
C LEU A 297 -11.50 -1.62 -6.00
N ASP A 298 -11.81 -2.58 -6.87
CA ASP A 298 -11.83 -4.00 -6.48
C ASP A 298 -10.40 -4.56 -6.55
N LEU A 299 -9.84 -4.88 -5.39
CA LEU A 299 -8.48 -5.35 -5.20
C LEU A 299 -8.40 -6.87 -4.94
N SER A 300 -9.50 -7.60 -5.17
CA SER A 300 -9.61 -9.03 -4.86
C SER A 300 -8.90 -9.97 -5.85
N SER A 301 -8.39 -9.45 -6.96
CA SER A 301 -7.75 -10.26 -8.00
C SER A 301 -6.39 -10.82 -7.59
N HIS A 302 -5.72 -10.19 -6.63
CA HIS A 302 -4.35 -10.49 -6.26
C HIS A 302 -4.13 -10.31 -4.76
N GLU A 303 -3.06 -10.92 -4.24
CA GLU A 303 -2.53 -10.48 -2.95
C GLU A 303 -1.94 -9.09 -3.10
N TRP A 304 -2.41 -8.16 -2.27
CA TRP A 304 -2.07 -6.76 -2.37
C TRP A 304 -0.57 -6.53 -2.20
N LYS A 305 -0.02 -5.58 -2.97
CA LYS A 305 1.37 -5.15 -2.86
C LYS A 305 1.39 -3.67 -2.50
N ALA A 306 1.56 -3.41 -1.21
CA ALA A 306 1.67 -2.05 -0.71
C ALA A 306 2.86 -1.33 -1.37
N VAL A 307 2.70 -0.07 -1.72
CA VAL A 307 3.84 0.79 -2.01
C VAL A 307 4.69 0.95 -0.75
N ASN A 308 5.99 0.71 -0.85
CA ASN A 308 6.90 0.70 0.29
C ASN A 308 7.00 2.07 0.94
N SER A 309 7.09 3.13 0.14
CA SER A 309 7.15 4.49 0.62
C SER A 309 6.44 5.39 -0.37
N PHE A 310 5.46 6.17 0.10
CA PHE A 310 4.62 7.03 -0.70
C PHE A 310 4.68 8.47 -0.18
N SER A 311 4.82 9.40 -1.12
CA SER A 311 4.70 10.84 -0.94
C SER A 311 3.90 11.36 -2.13
N GLY A 312 2.99 12.30 -1.89
CA GLY A 312 1.98 12.69 -2.86
C GLY A 312 0.56 12.65 -2.30
N TYR A 313 -0.40 12.81 -3.19
CA TYR A 313 -1.83 12.73 -2.89
C TYR A 313 -2.40 11.37 -3.27
N PHE A 314 -3.24 10.75 -2.43
CA PHE A 314 -4.04 9.58 -2.79
C PHE A 314 -5.49 9.76 -2.35
N GLY A 315 -6.43 9.61 -3.29
CA GLY A 315 -7.86 9.60 -2.99
C GLY A 315 -8.65 10.52 -3.91
N THR A 316 -9.64 11.21 -3.36
CA THR A 316 -10.52 12.12 -4.11
C THR A 316 -10.80 13.37 -3.30
N GLU A 317 -11.06 14.51 -3.95
CA GLU A 317 -11.46 15.74 -3.25
C GLU A 317 -12.95 15.74 -2.86
N ASP A 318 -13.74 14.87 -3.48
CA ASP A 318 -15.19 14.74 -3.28
C ASP A 318 -15.48 13.92 -2.02
N ASP A 319 -15.61 14.61 -0.88
CA ASP A 319 -15.91 14.00 0.41
C ASP A 319 -17.33 13.42 0.51
N ALA A 320 -18.25 13.86 -0.35
CA ALA A 320 -19.60 13.33 -0.44
C ALA A 320 -19.66 11.98 -1.17
N HIS A 321 -18.68 11.71 -2.04
CA HIS A 321 -18.59 10.50 -2.86
C HIS A 321 -17.22 9.83 -2.69
N PRO A 322 -16.93 9.25 -1.51
CA PRO A 322 -15.62 8.69 -1.22
C PRO A 322 -15.28 7.51 -2.14
N VAL A 323 -13.98 7.29 -2.37
CA VAL A 323 -13.48 6.14 -3.11
C VAL A 323 -13.66 4.89 -2.26
N ILE A 324 -14.19 3.81 -2.85
CA ILE A 324 -14.40 2.54 -2.14
C ILE A 324 -13.22 1.61 -2.45
N ILE A 325 -12.52 1.17 -1.42
CA ILE A 325 -11.49 0.13 -1.49
C ILE A 325 -12.13 -1.19 -1.07
N ASP A 326 -12.20 -2.16 -1.98
CA ASP A 326 -12.94 -3.41 -1.79
C ASP A 326 -12.06 -4.64 -2.01
N GLY A 327 -12.26 -5.67 -1.20
CA GLY A 327 -11.69 -7.01 -1.42
C GLY A 327 -10.18 -7.14 -1.28
N MET A 328 -9.50 -6.15 -0.67
CA MET A 328 -8.04 -6.18 -0.50
C MET A 328 -7.60 -7.30 0.46
N GLU A 329 -6.65 -8.13 0.05
CA GLU A 329 -6.03 -9.15 0.92
C GLU A 329 -4.51 -8.94 1.07
N LEU A 330 -4.03 -8.93 2.31
CA LEU A 330 -2.62 -9.03 2.70
C LEU A 330 -2.47 -10.16 3.71
N THR A 331 -1.65 -11.16 3.40
CA THR A 331 -1.52 -12.35 4.24
C THR A 331 -0.06 -12.59 4.63
N SER A 332 0.18 -13.68 5.36
CA SER A 332 1.54 -14.15 5.68
C SER A 332 2.39 -14.52 4.47
N LYS A 333 1.82 -14.64 3.26
CA LYS A 333 2.59 -14.84 2.02
C LYS A 333 3.40 -13.60 1.64
N THR A 334 2.92 -12.41 2.01
CA THR A 334 3.69 -11.17 1.85
C THR A 334 4.85 -11.16 2.84
N GLY A 335 6.04 -11.59 2.40
CA GLY A 335 7.24 -11.67 3.24
C GLY A 335 7.85 -10.31 3.58
N TYR A 336 8.68 -10.26 4.62
CA TYR A 336 9.29 -9.02 5.14
C TYR A 336 10.13 -8.27 4.10
N SER A 337 10.72 -8.99 3.14
CA SER A 337 11.53 -8.43 2.05
C SER A 337 10.71 -7.60 1.05
N GLN A 338 9.40 -7.81 1.02
CA GLN A 338 8.45 -7.10 0.16
C GLN A 338 7.88 -5.85 0.84
N THR A 339 8.28 -5.55 2.08
CA THR A 339 7.72 -4.47 2.89
C THR A 339 8.77 -3.41 3.23
N LYS A 340 8.31 -2.25 3.69
CA LYS A 340 9.21 -1.21 4.19
C LYS A 340 9.84 -1.63 5.50
N ALA A 341 11.14 -1.88 5.47
CA ALA A 341 11.91 -2.14 6.67
C ALA A 341 12.54 -0.85 7.23
N MET A 342 12.63 -0.76 8.55
CA MET A 342 13.47 0.23 9.24
C MET A 342 14.20 -0.40 10.44
N SER A 343 15.32 0.20 10.80
CA SER A 343 16.09 -0.17 11.99
C SER A 343 15.57 0.54 13.24
N GLY A 344 15.40 -0.19 14.34
CA GLY A 344 15.27 0.35 15.69
C GLY A 344 16.46 0.00 16.56
N THR A 345 16.34 0.22 17.87
CA THR A 345 17.37 -0.16 18.85
C THR A 345 17.39 -1.69 19.00
N GLY A 346 18.24 -2.37 18.23
CA GLY A 346 18.40 -3.84 18.29
C GLY A 346 17.18 -4.63 17.80
N SER A 347 16.39 -4.05 16.91
CA SER A 347 15.20 -4.64 16.27
C SER A 347 15.02 -4.05 14.86
N LYS A 348 14.36 -4.79 13.96
CA LYS A 348 13.82 -4.25 12.71
C LYS A 348 12.30 -4.23 12.74
N TYR A 349 11.72 -3.20 12.11
CA TYR A 349 10.28 -3.04 11.95
C TYR A 349 9.93 -3.15 10.47
N PHE A 350 8.94 -3.97 10.16
CA PHE A 350 8.45 -4.22 8.80
C PHE A 350 7.04 -3.65 8.67
N MET A 351 6.93 -2.48 8.05
CA MET A 351 5.70 -1.70 7.93
C MET A 351 4.96 -2.04 6.65
N THR A 352 3.68 -2.38 6.78
CA THR A 352 2.81 -2.67 5.64
C THR A 352 1.33 -2.41 5.97
N GLY A 353 0.49 -2.36 4.93
CA GLY A 353 -0.90 -1.96 4.99
C GLY A 353 -1.48 -1.82 3.59
N PHE A 354 -2.52 -0.99 3.42
CA PHE A 354 -2.85 -0.49 2.09
C PHE A 354 -1.66 0.29 1.51
N ILE A 355 -1.07 1.17 2.33
CA ILE A 355 0.20 1.85 2.05
C ILE A 355 1.24 1.38 3.08
N GLY A 356 2.48 1.12 2.63
CA GLY A 356 3.59 0.73 3.49
C GLY A 356 3.97 1.85 4.46
N THR A 357 4.53 2.94 3.93
CA THR A 357 4.78 4.15 4.73
C THR A 357 4.52 5.44 3.97
N LEU A 358 4.07 6.47 4.69
CA LEU A 358 4.05 7.85 4.19
C LEU A 358 5.32 8.61 4.60
N TYR A 359 5.74 9.57 3.79
CA TYR A 359 6.83 10.51 4.10
C TYR A 359 6.62 11.84 3.39
N GLY A 360 7.44 12.84 3.74
CA GLY A 360 7.44 14.14 3.05
C GLY A 360 6.10 14.86 3.20
N ASN A 361 5.60 15.42 2.09
CA ASN A 361 4.28 16.04 2.03
C ASN A 361 3.30 15.05 1.37
N ALA A 362 2.46 14.42 2.20
CA ALA A 362 1.54 13.39 1.72
C ALA A 362 0.12 13.59 2.25
N THR A 363 -0.86 13.40 1.38
CA THR A 363 -2.28 13.45 1.74
C THR A 363 -2.98 12.17 1.29
N VAL A 364 -3.71 11.53 2.20
CA VAL A 364 -4.56 10.37 1.90
C VAL A 364 -5.96 10.66 2.42
N GLU A 365 -6.95 10.73 1.53
CA GLU A 365 -8.28 11.18 1.95
C GLU A 365 -9.48 10.61 1.20
N ASN A 366 -10.63 10.67 1.88
CA ASN A 366 -11.95 10.34 1.33
C ASN A 366 -12.04 8.90 0.82
N LEU A 367 -11.70 7.94 1.70
CA LEU A 367 -11.68 6.51 1.39
C LEU A 367 -12.61 5.72 2.32
N THR A 368 -13.31 4.74 1.76
CA THR A 368 -14.05 3.71 2.52
C THR A 368 -13.47 2.33 2.21
N PHE A 369 -12.96 1.65 3.23
CA PHE A 369 -12.47 0.28 3.15
C PHE A 369 -13.56 -0.69 3.60
N ARG A 370 -13.83 -1.70 2.76
CA ARG A 370 -14.73 -2.83 3.07
C ARG A 370 -14.15 -4.14 2.55
N ASN A 371 -14.53 -5.25 3.17
CA ASN A 371 -14.03 -6.59 2.83
C ASN A 371 -12.49 -6.67 2.75
N LEU A 372 -11.78 -5.84 3.51
CA LEU A 372 -10.33 -5.83 3.56
C LEU A 372 -9.83 -6.81 4.63
N SER A 373 -8.80 -7.58 4.30
CA SER A 373 -8.16 -8.51 5.24
C SER A 373 -6.65 -8.30 5.28
N ILE A 374 -6.15 -7.78 6.40
CA ILE A 374 -4.71 -7.78 6.72
C ILE A 374 -4.48 -8.83 7.80
N GLU A 375 -3.81 -9.93 7.45
CA GLU A 375 -3.55 -11.04 8.36
C GLU A 375 -2.08 -11.44 8.38
N SER A 376 -1.36 -10.89 9.36
CA SER A 376 0.01 -11.25 9.72
C SER A 376 1.03 -11.19 8.57
N PRO A 377 1.01 -10.15 7.70
CA PRO A 377 2.05 -9.99 6.70
C PRO A 377 3.41 -9.76 7.35
N ALA A 378 4.47 -10.07 6.62
CA ALA A 378 5.86 -9.97 7.03
C ALA A 378 6.19 -10.75 8.31
N ASN A 379 5.52 -11.87 8.61
CA ASN A 379 5.77 -12.65 9.83
C ASN A 379 7.01 -13.59 9.75
N ASP A 380 7.58 -13.69 8.56
CA ASP A 380 8.75 -14.50 8.20
C ASP A 380 10.08 -13.89 8.68
N TYR A 381 10.07 -12.69 9.31
CA TYR A 381 11.25 -12.17 10.02
C TYR A 381 11.76 -13.11 11.12
N THR A 382 10.90 -14.03 11.58
CA THR A 382 11.25 -15.06 12.55
C THR A 382 12.33 -16.01 12.02
N ILE A 383 12.50 -16.10 10.70
CA ILE A 383 13.52 -16.89 10.01
C ILE A 383 14.91 -16.26 10.14
N SER A 384 15.01 -14.93 10.31
CA SER A 384 16.30 -14.22 10.35
C SER A 384 17.09 -14.41 11.66
N GLY A 385 16.56 -15.18 12.61
CA GLY A 385 17.21 -15.52 13.90
C GLY A 385 17.21 -14.40 14.95
N ASP A 386 16.77 -13.19 14.60
CA ASP A 386 16.70 -12.03 15.50
C ASP A 386 15.29 -11.90 16.11
N LYS A 387 15.15 -12.37 17.35
CA LYS A 387 13.89 -12.48 18.10
C LYS A 387 13.26 -11.13 18.50
N ASN A 388 13.86 -10.01 18.09
CA ASN A 388 13.37 -8.67 18.38
C ASN A 388 12.71 -8.00 17.18
N ASN A 389 12.76 -8.62 15.99
CA ASN A 389 12.12 -8.13 14.78
C ASN A 389 10.60 -8.22 14.86
N ARG A 390 9.91 -7.30 14.17
CA ARG A 390 8.48 -7.03 14.33
C ARG A 390 7.87 -6.57 13.03
N ASN A 391 6.63 -6.95 12.77
CA ASN A 391 5.81 -6.24 11.80
C ASN A 391 5.06 -5.08 12.47
N THR A 392 4.75 -4.08 11.69
CA THR A 392 3.85 -2.99 12.05
C THR A 392 2.77 -2.93 10.98
N VAL A 393 1.51 -3.12 11.34
CA VAL A 393 0.41 -3.16 10.36
C VAL A 393 -0.72 -2.21 10.73
N ALA A 394 -1.33 -1.62 9.70
CA ALA A 394 -2.55 -0.81 9.76
C ALA A 394 -3.03 -0.56 8.31
N ILE A 395 -4.03 0.31 8.08
CA ILE A 395 -4.29 0.83 6.73
C ILE A 395 -3.03 1.52 6.16
N ILE A 396 -2.33 2.31 6.98
CA ILE A 396 -1.03 2.91 6.67
C ILE A 396 0.01 2.35 7.64
N GLY A 397 0.93 1.52 7.15
CA GLY A 397 1.89 0.80 7.99
C GLY A 397 2.73 1.71 8.88
N GLY A 398 3.16 2.87 8.37
CA GLY A 398 3.79 3.90 9.18
C GLY A 398 4.01 5.25 8.51
N ILE A 399 4.55 6.20 9.26
CA ILE A 399 4.94 7.53 8.79
C ILE A 399 6.39 7.76 9.21
N LEU A 400 7.25 8.03 8.22
CA LEU A 400 8.70 8.11 8.37
C LEU A 400 9.29 9.37 7.70
N PRO A 401 10.46 9.86 8.14
CA PRO A 401 11.27 10.77 7.34
C PRO A 401 11.70 10.12 6.01
N ASN A 402 11.93 10.96 5.00
CA ASN A 402 12.47 10.52 3.71
C ASN A 402 13.85 9.86 3.90
N ASP A 403 14.11 8.72 3.25
CA ASP A 403 15.39 8.00 3.38
C ASP A 403 16.60 8.74 2.83
N LYS A 404 16.39 9.62 1.84
CA LYS A 404 17.44 10.39 1.18
C LYS A 404 17.66 11.73 1.86
N VAL A 405 16.60 12.33 2.40
CA VAL A 405 16.63 13.66 3.03
C VAL A 405 15.89 13.61 4.38
N ARG A 406 16.56 13.04 5.39
CA ARG A 406 15.93 12.75 6.69
C ARG A 406 15.62 13.98 7.56
N ASP A 407 16.23 15.13 7.27
CA ASP A 407 16.05 16.37 8.04
C ASP A 407 14.82 17.19 7.59
N GLU A 408 14.18 16.82 6.48
CA GLU A 408 12.96 17.48 6.01
C GLU A 408 11.78 17.19 6.94
N ALA A 409 10.94 18.21 7.14
CA ALA A 409 9.70 18.06 7.88
C ALA A 409 8.77 17.06 7.18
N VAL A 410 8.08 16.26 7.98
CA VAL A 410 7.06 15.32 7.52
C VAL A 410 5.70 15.96 7.78
N ASP A 411 5.02 16.35 6.71
CA ASP A 411 3.72 17.00 6.73
C ASP A 411 2.70 16.06 6.08
N VAL A 412 1.98 15.33 6.91
CA VAL A 412 1.07 14.25 6.47
C VAL A 412 -0.35 14.52 6.92
N THR A 413 -1.30 14.44 5.98
CA THR A 413 -2.74 14.53 6.24
C THR A 413 -3.42 13.21 5.89
N ILE A 414 -4.12 12.63 6.85
CA ILE A 414 -4.96 11.44 6.67
C ILE A 414 -6.37 11.83 7.11
N ARG A 415 -7.33 11.84 6.19
CA ARG A 415 -8.64 12.44 6.45
C ARG A 415 -9.79 11.65 5.87
N ASN A 416 -10.92 11.61 6.56
CA ASN A 416 -12.14 10.99 6.04
C ASN A 416 -11.94 9.52 5.63
N ILE A 417 -11.22 8.75 6.44
CA ILE A 417 -10.97 7.32 6.21
C ILE A 417 -11.94 6.49 7.04
N LYS A 418 -12.79 5.71 6.38
CA LYS A 418 -13.74 4.80 7.03
C LYS A 418 -13.33 3.36 6.81
N VAL A 419 -13.15 2.59 7.88
CA VAL A 419 -12.89 1.13 7.82
C VAL A 419 -14.07 0.40 8.43
N GLU A 420 -14.82 -0.30 7.58
CA GLU A 420 -16.07 -0.97 7.94
C GLU A 420 -15.83 -2.26 8.75
N ASP A 421 -16.89 -2.75 9.39
CA ASP A 421 -16.88 -3.97 10.21
C ASP A 421 -16.61 -5.25 9.40
N SER A 422 -16.81 -5.20 8.09
CA SER A 422 -16.44 -6.25 7.13
C SER A 422 -14.93 -6.44 6.98
N CYS A 423 -14.12 -5.51 7.50
CA CYS A 423 -12.67 -5.59 7.42
C CYS A 423 -12.06 -6.39 8.59
N LYS A 424 -10.74 -6.60 8.53
CA LYS A 424 -9.96 -7.25 9.59
C LYS A 424 -8.51 -6.77 9.55
N ILE A 425 -7.95 -6.35 10.69
CA ILE A 425 -6.55 -5.90 10.76
C ILE A 425 -5.83 -6.68 11.85
N ILE A 426 -4.87 -7.51 11.45
CA ILE A 426 -4.14 -8.39 12.34
C ILE A 426 -2.64 -8.35 12.02
N GLY A 427 -1.83 -7.95 12.99
CA GLY A 427 -0.37 -8.01 12.95
C GLY A 427 0.20 -9.02 13.94
N GLU A 428 1.52 -9.21 13.95
CA GLU A 428 2.24 -10.10 14.89
C GLU A 428 2.96 -9.33 16.01
N ALA A 429 2.98 -7.99 15.92
CA ALA A 429 3.61 -7.13 16.91
C ALA A 429 2.84 -5.82 17.12
N SER A 430 3.16 -4.76 16.38
CA SER A 430 2.54 -3.44 16.61
C SER A 430 1.42 -3.20 15.61
N VAL A 431 0.26 -2.76 16.07
CA VAL A 431 -0.93 -2.67 15.22
C VAL A 431 -1.67 -1.36 15.48
N GLY A 432 -2.00 -0.66 14.40
CA GLY A 432 -2.93 0.47 14.40
C GLY A 432 -4.13 0.15 13.52
N GLY A 433 -5.28 0.77 13.77
CA GLY A 433 -6.38 0.73 12.80
C GLY A 433 -6.05 1.56 11.56
N ILE A 434 -5.72 2.85 11.73
CA ILE A 434 -5.41 3.75 10.61
C ILE A 434 -3.89 3.82 10.37
N VAL A 435 -3.09 4.12 11.41
CA VAL A 435 -1.63 4.25 11.30
C VAL A 435 -0.93 3.31 12.27
N GLY A 436 -0.01 2.49 11.77
CA GLY A 436 0.72 1.54 12.62
C GLY A 436 1.82 2.19 13.45
N TYR A 437 2.58 3.10 12.84
CA TYR A 437 3.78 3.70 13.41
C TYR A 437 3.95 5.17 13.00
N ILE A 438 4.38 6.03 13.91
CA ILE A 438 4.87 7.38 13.59
C ILE A 438 6.23 7.57 14.25
N GLY A 439 7.25 7.89 13.46
CA GLY A 439 8.58 8.05 14.02
C GLY A 439 9.71 8.05 13.01
N ALA A 440 10.94 7.93 13.50
CA ALA A 440 12.14 7.87 12.67
C ALA A 440 12.90 6.55 12.83
N GLU A 441 13.76 6.25 11.85
CA GLU A 441 14.71 5.14 11.93
C GLU A 441 15.82 5.42 12.97
N GLN A 442 16.29 4.38 13.63
CA GLN A 442 17.48 4.45 14.48
C GLN A 442 18.75 4.46 13.62
N GLY A 443 19.46 5.59 13.63
CA GLY A 443 20.83 5.67 13.09
C GLY A 443 21.85 4.96 13.98
N THR A 444 23.10 4.93 13.53
CA THR A 444 24.22 4.38 14.32
C THR A 444 24.80 5.44 15.26
N ASP A 445 25.51 5.04 16.31
CA ASP A 445 26.18 6.01 17.21
C ASP A 445 27.14 6.96 16.46
N ALA A 446 27.76 6.48 15.37
CA ALA A 446 28.65 7.30 14.53
C ALA A 446 27.89 8.22 13.56
N TYR A 447 26.66 7.85 13.19
CA TYR A 447 25.80 8.55 12.25
C TYR A 447 24.35 8.51 12.75
N PRO A 448 24.00 9.32 13.77
CA PRO A 448 22.65 9.37 14.28
C PRO A 448 21.72 9.94 13.21
N TYR A 449 20.54 9.35 13.06
CA TYR A 449 19.50 9.91 12.22
C TYR A 449 18.66 10.93 12.99
N PRO A 450 18.19 11.99 12.33
CA PRO A 450 17.29 12.96 12.95
C PRO A 450 15.97 12.30 13.34
N TYR A 451 15.34 12.87 14.35
CA TYR A 451 13.98 12.50 14.74
C TYR A 451 12.97 13.11 13.77
N LEU A 452 11.78 12.50 13.70
CA LEU A 452 10.69 13.03 12.88
C LEU A 452 10.29 14.42 13.37
N THR A 453 10.24 15.39 12.47
CA THR A 453 9.70 16.75 12.68
C THR A 453 8.52 16.98 11.73
N GLY A 454 7.81 18.10 11.87
CA GLY A 454 6.65 18.44 11.04
C GLY A 454 5.31 18.15 11.72
N SER A 455 4.26 18.00 10.92
CA SER A 455 2.88 17.81 11.39
C SER A 455 2.24 16.57 10.78
N VAL A 456 1.64 15.73 11.62
CA VAL A 456 0.75 14.66 11.20
C VAL A 456 -0.67 14.98 11.65
N LEU A 457 -1.62 15.02 10.73
CA LEU A 457 -3.05 15.15 11.00
C LEU A 457 -3.76 13.84 10.62
N ILE A 458 -4.48 13.26 11.58
CA ILE A 458 -5.41 12.14 11.37
C ILE A 458 -6.80 12.66 11.76
N GLU A 459 -7.65 12.93 10.79
CA GLU A 459 -8.92 13.64 10.99
C GLU A 459 -10.12 12.84 10.46
N ASN A 460 -11.23 12.85 11.19
CA ASN A 460 -12.51 12.28 10.78
C ASN A 460 -12.38 10.83 10.26
N CYS A 461 -11.56 10.03 10.94
CA CYS A 461 -11.34 8.63 10.61
C CYS A 461 -12.16 7.71 11.52
N SER A 462 -12.66 6.59 11.00
CA SER A 462 -13.44 5.62 11.78
C SER A 462 -13.00 4.18 11.56
N ILE A 463 -12.97 3.41 12.66
CA ILE A 463 -12.61 1.99 12.68
C ILE A 463 -13.72 1.18 13.36
N ALA A 464 -14.31 0.25 12.62
CA ALA A 464 -15.32 -0.68 13.13
C ALA A 464 -14.91 -2.17 13.07
N CYS A 465 -13.79 -2.50 12.44
CA CYS A 465 -13.28 -3.87 12.35
C CYS A 465 -12.38 -4.26 13.53
N PRO A 466 -12.22 -5.57 13.82
CA PRO A 466 -11.24 -6.04 14.79
C PRO A 466 -9.81 -5.59 14.46
N VAL A 467 -9.09 -5.13 15.47
CA VAL A 467 -7.66 -4.76 15.41
C VAL A 467 -6.88 -5.62 16.40
N GLU A 468 -6.07 -6.54 15.90
CA GLU A 468 -5.41 -7.56 16.70
C GLU A 468 -3.89 -7.58 16.53
N SER A 469 -3.16 -7.56 17.64
CA SER A 469 -1.78 -8.06 17.69
C SER A 469 -1.78 -9.54 18.09
N LYS A 470 -1.52 -10.41 17.12
CA LYS A 470 -1.34 -11.85 17.32
C LYS A 470 -0.03 -12.14 18.00
N ASP A 471 -0.09 -13.21 18.78
CA ASP A 471 1.00 -13.80 19.53
C ASP A 471 2.19 -14.18 18.64
N SER A 472 3.24 -13.36 18.69
CA SER A 472 4.56 -13.88 18.37
C SER A 472 5.09 -14.63 19.59
N LEU A 473 4.99 -15.96 19.58
CA LEU A 473 5.76 -16.90 20.42
C LEU A 473 7.28 -16.62 20.40
N TYR A 474 7.73 -15.67 19.57
CA TYR A 474 9.09 -15.31 19.26
C TYR A 474 9.52 -13.93 19.77
N ILE A 475 8.60 -12.99 20.11
CA ILE A 475 8.99 -11.68 20.64
C ILE A 475 9.35 -11.80 22.12
N LYS A 476 10.65 -11.66 22.43
CA LYS A 476 11.11 -11.52 23.81
C LYS A 476 10.80 -10.11 24.32
N GLY A 477 9.67 -9.94 25.00
CA GLY A 477 9.31 -8.69 25.67
C GLY A 477 7.91 -8.22 25.34
N THR A 478 7.37 -7.37 26.20
CA THR A 478 5.92 -7.09 26.31
C THR A 478 5.44 -5.90 25.51
N TYR A 479 6.13 -5.62 24.42
CA TYR A 479 5.95 -4.39 23.67
C TYR A 479 5.28 -4.69 22.32
N SER A 480 3.96 -4.79 22.30
CA SER A 480 3.14 -5.02 21.10
C SER A 480 1.92 -4.09 21.16
N PRO A 481 2.11 -2.77 20.99
CA PRO A 481 1.05 -1.81 21.17
C PRO A 481 -0.06 -2.01 20.14
N VAL A 482 -1.30 -1.96 20.60
CA VAL A 482 -2.50 -1.95 19.76
C VAL A 482 -3.25 -0.64 19.98
N GLY A 483 -3.45 0.12 18.91
CA GLY A 483 -4.22 1.36 18.94
C GLY A 483 -5.37 1.33 17.95
N GLY A 484 -6.55 1.78 18.38
CA GLY A 484 -7.71 1.87 17.48
C GLY A 484 -7.45 2.78 16.28
N ILE A 485 -6.78 3.92 16.46
CA ILE A 485 -6.37 4.82 15.36
C ILE A 485 -4.88 4.70 15.09
N LEU A 486 -4.05 4.87 16.12
CA LEU A 486 -2.59 4.93 16.02
C LEU A 486 -1.94 3.86 16.90
N GLY A 487 -1.14 2.97 16.31
CA GLY A 487 -0.40 1.94 17.04
C GLY A 487 0.57 2.56 18.06
N PHE A 488 1.65 3.20 17.59
CA PHE A 488 2.57 3.90 18.49
C PHE A 488 3.43 4.98 17.86
N THR A 489 3.99 5.86 18.71
CA THR A 489 4.98 6.87 18.34
C THR A 489 6.34 6.58 18.96
N VAL A 490 7.44 6.91 18.26
CA VAL A 490 8.81 6.86 18.81
C VAL A 490 9.79 7.68 17.96
N ARG A 491 10.84 8.26 18.57
CA ARG A 491 11.85 9.09 17.86
C ARG A 491 11.20 10.21 17.03
N CYS A 492 10.27 10.90 17.65
CA CYS A 492 9.71 12.16 17.17
C CYS A 492 10.34 13.29 17.99
N ASP A 493 10.67 14.39 17.32
CA ASP A 493 11.11 15.61 17.98
C ASP A 493 9.97 16.20 18.83
N ALA A 494 10.29 16.97 19.87
CA ALA A 494 9.28 17.62 20.69
C ALA A 494 8.41 18.63 19.89
N SER A 495 8.95 19.19 18.80
CA SER A 495 8.23 20.05 17.89
C SER A 495 7.22 19.31 17.00
N ALA A 496 7.38 18.00 16.79
CA ALA A 496 6.49 17.22 15.94
C ALA A 496 5.06 17.21 16.53
N GLN A 497 4.11 17.71 15.76
CA GLN A 497 2.70 17.77 16.14
C GLN A 497 1.94 16.59 15.53
N ILE A 498 1.38 15.73 16.38
CA ILE A 498 0.57 14.58 15.96
C ILE A 498 -0.86 14.84 16.43
N ASN A 499 -1.72 15.28 15.52
CA ASN A 499 -3.09 15.69 15.79
C ASN A 499 -4.06 14.58 15.37
N ILE A 500 -4.83 14.05 16.30
CA ILE A 500 -5.89 13.06 16.06
C ILE A 500 -7.22 13.72 16.38
N LYS A 501 -8.04 13.97 15.35
CA LYS A 501 -9.25 14.80 15.43
C LYS A 501 -10.47 14.06 14.91
N ASP A 502 -11.61 14.22 15.59
CA ASP A 502 -12.92 13.74 15.12
C ASP A 502 -12.95 12.23 14.79
N CYS A 503 -12.06 11.44 15.40
CA CYS A 503 -11.94 10.02 15.09
C CYS A 503 -12.85 9.16 15.96
N THR A 504 -13.41 8.08 15.39
CA THR A 504 -14.32 7.17 16.10
C THR A 504 -13.82 5.72 16.04
N VAL A 505 -13.81 5.03 17.18
CA VAL A 505 -13.40 3.62 17.28
C VAL A 505 -14.52 2.81 17.94
N THR A 506 -15.10 1.90 17.17
CA THR A 506 -16.17 0.97 17.58
C THR A 506 -15.75 -0.46 17.24
N ALA A 507 -14.60 -0.87 17.78
CA ALA A 507 -13.92 -2.11 17.39
C ALA A 507 -13.50 -2.95 18.59
N GLU A 508 -13.31 -4.25 18.35
CA GLU A 508 -12.58 -5.12 19.27
C GLU A 508 -11.08 -4.89 19.11
N LEU A 509 -10.42 -4.43 20.17
CA LEU A 509 -8.96 -4.32 20.25
C LEU A 509 -8.41 -5.50 21.04
N LYS A 510 -7.59 -6.32 20.39
CA LYS A 510 -7.07 -7.56 20.95
C LYS A 510 -5.55 -7.58 20.92
N GLY A 511 -4.92 -8.00 22.01
CA GLY A 511 -3.48 -8.10 22.06
C GLY A 511 -2.92 -8.42 23.43
N TYR A 512 -1.62 -8.22 23.58
CA TYR A 512 -0.89 -8.37 24.84
C TYR A 512 0.01 -7.14 25.07
N GLY A 513 0.29 -6.80 26.33
CA GLY A 513 1.08 -5.61 26.64
C GLY A 513 0.22 -4.35 26.77
N VAL A 514 0.07 -3.54 25.72
CA VAL A 514 -0.53 -2.20 25.81
C VAL A 514 -1.60 -2.00 24.73
N LEU A 515 -2.84 -1.74 25.15
CA LEU A 515 -3.99 -1.51 24.27
C LEU A 515 -4.59 -0.15 24.61
N GLY A 516 -4.74 0.70 23.60
CA GLY A 516 -5.38 2.01 23.73
C GLY A 516 -6.50 2.19 22.72
N GLY A 517 -7.64 2.71 23.18
CA GLY A 517 -8.82 2.89 22.33
C GLY A 517 -8.54 3.83 21.14
N VAL A 518 -7.71 4.86 21.31
CA VAL A 518 -7.27 5.75 20.23
C VAL A 518 -5.80 5.51 19.88
N VAL A 519 -4.90 5.58 20.87
CA VAL A 519 -3.45 5.43 20.68
C VAL A 519 -2.91 4.30 21.54
N GLY A 520 -2.21 3.33 20.96
CA GLY A 520 -1.61 2.23 21.71
C GLY A 520 -0.51 2.72 22.66
N HIS A 521 0.59 3.25 22.13
CA HIS A 521 1.70 3.73 22.96
C HIS A 521 2.37 5.02 22.46
N ILE A 522 2.67 5.95 23.37
CA ILE A 522 3.34 7.21 23.03
C ILE A 522 4.73 7.24 23.66
N GLN A 523 5.79 7.04 22.86
CA GLN A 523 7.17 7.14 23.35
C GLN A 523 7.82 8.50 23.14
N ALA A 524 7.39 9.25 22.12
CA ALA A 524 7.98 10.53 21.72
C ALA A 524 6.93 11.43 21.02
N GLY A 525 7.26 12.72 20.87
CA GLY A 525 6.44 13.71 20.16
C GLY A 525 5.38 14.40 21.03
N THR A 526 4.65 15.34 20.41
CA THR A 526 3.49 16.01 20.99
C THR A 526 2.22 15.45 20.34
N VAL A 527 1.38 14.77 21.12
CA VAL A 527 0.15 14.13 20.64
C VAL A 527 -1.08 14.89 21.16
N ASN A 528 -1.94 15.33 20.26
CA ASN A 528 -3.17 16.06 20.57
C ASN A 528 -4.37 15.21 20.14
N ILE A 529 -5.27 14.92 21.08
CA ILE A 529 -6.50 14.13 20.84
C ILE A 529 -7.70 15.06 21.03
N GLU A 530 -8.41 15.33 19.94
CA GLU A 530 -9.52 16.28 19.89
C GLU A 530 -10.79 15.63 19.35
N ASN A 531 -11.90 15.82 20.06
CA ASN A 531 -13.22 15.26 19.73
C ASN A 531 -13.22 13.76 19.29
N CYS A 532 -12.34 12.93 19.83
CA CYS A 532 -12.30 11.50 19.51
C CYS A 532 -13.33 10.72 20.34
N ASP A 533 -13.86 9.63 19.81
CA ASP A 533 -14.80 8.73 20.48
C ASP A 533 -14.29 7.29 20.45
N ALA A 534 -13.95 6.74 21.60
CA ALA A 534 -13.54 5.34 21.74
C ALA A 534 -14.47 4.58 22.71
N THR A 535 -15.69 5.10 22.92
CA THR A 535 -16.67 4.50 23.85
C THR A 535 -17.20 3.15 23.39
N GLY A 536 -17.14 2.89 22.07
CA GLY A 536 -17.52 1.62 21.46
C GLY A 536 -16.43 0.55 21.44
N VAL A 537 -15.28 0.78 22.07
CA VAL A 537 -14.16 -0.18 22.09
C VAL A 537 -14.41 -1.31 23.10
N SER A 538 -14.19 -2.55 22.67
CA SER A 538 -14.03 -3.70 23.57
C SER A 538 -12.59 -4.19 23.55
N PHE A 539 -12.03 -4.47 24.73
CA PHE A 539 -10.65 -4.97 24.84
C PHE A 539 -10.64 -6.48 25.11
N VAL A 540 -9.76 -7.19 24.44
CA VAL A 540 -9.51 -8.62 24.65
C VAL A 540 -8.04 -8.85 24.98
N ASN A 541 -7.79 -9.29 26.21
CA ASN A 541 -6.49 -9.77 26.64
C ASN A 541 -6.22 -11.14 25.99
N ALA A 542 -5.22 -11.21 25.13
CA ALA A 542 -4.83 -12.43 24.44
C ALA A 542 -4.09 -13.46 25.32
N GLY A 543 -3.79 -13.15 26.60
CA GLY A 543 -3.37 -14.10 27.63
C GLY A 543 -1.96 -14.68 27.50
N ASN A 544 -1.11 -14.10 26.64
CA ASN A 544 0.20 -14.66 26.28
C ASN A 544 1.41 -13.77 26.64
N CYS A 545 1.22 -12.81 27.56
CA CYS A 545 2.29 -11.89 27.95
C CYS A 545 3.44 -12.60 28.70
N THR A 546 4.69 -12.44 28.26
CA THR A 546 5.85 -13.02 28.95
C THR A 546 6.56 -12.04 29.88
N ASN A 547 5.85 -11.05 30.45
CA ASN A 547 6.47 -10.16 31.43
C ASN A 547 6.83 -10.96 32.67
N THR A 548 8.02 -10.77 33.20
CA THR A 548 8.38 -11.27 34.52
C THR A 548 7.90 -10.29 35.60
N ASP A 549 7.62 -10.78 36.81
CA ASP A 549 7.40 -9.92 37.97
C ASP A 549 8.65 -9.08 38.31
N ASP A 550 8.53 -8.10 39.20
CA ASP A 550 9.61 -7.19 39.61
C ASP A 550 10.89 -7.92 40.10
N ASP A 551 10.76 -9.19 40.51
CA ASP A 551 11.82 -10.09 40.97
C ASP A 551 12.41 -10.99 39.86
N ASN A 552 11.94 -10.84 38.62
CA ASN A 552 12.37 -11.60 37.45
C ASN A 552 12.12 -13.13 37.56
N LYS A 553 11.15 -13.56 38.37
CA LYS A 553 10.90 -14.97 38.75
C LYS A 553 9.71 -15.61 38.05
N TYR A 554 8.65 -14.87 37.73
CA TYR A 554 7.41 -15.45 37.21
C TYR A 554 6.86 -14.72 35.99
N TYR A 555 6.57 -15.46 34.92
CA TYR A 555 5.89 -14.95 33.73
C TYR A 555 4.41 -14.66 34.01
N ASN A 556 4.00 -13.39 34.00
CA ASN A 556 2.61 -12.96 34.09
C ASN A 556 1.94 -12.97 32.71
N LYS A 557 1.40 -14.14 32.35
CA LYS A 557 0.61 -14.37 31.14
C LYS A 557 -0.58 -13.42 30.95
N ASN A 558 -1.05 -12.79 32.03
CA ASN A 558 -2.23 -11.93 32.02
C ASN A 558 -1.88 -10.43 32.04
N TYR A 559 -0.62 -10.04 31.92
CA TYR A 559 -0.24 -8.62 31.95
C TYR A 559 -0.63 -7.89 30.66
N VAL A 560 -1.78 -7.20 30.72
CA VAL A 560 -2.27 -6.30 29.67
C VAL A 560 -2.75 -5.00 30.30
N VAL A 561 -2.26 -3.89 29.76
CA VAL A 561 -2.67 -2.53 30.04
C VAL A 561 -3.72 -2.14 29.02
N GLU A 562 -4.91 -1.79 29.49
CA GLU A 562 -6.04 -1.39 28.65
C GLU A 562 -6.50 0.00 29.07
N SER A 563 -6.71 0.87 28.09
CA SER A 563 -7.09 2.27 28.35
C SER A 563 -7.97 2.82 27.24
N MET A 564 -8.95 3.64 27.60
CA MET A 564 -9.96 4.14 26.65
C MET A 564 -9.38 5.08 25.59
N LEU A 565 -8.34 5.87 25.90
CA LEU A 565 -7.71 6.76 24.92
C LEU A 565 -6.29 6.32 24.61
N VAL A 566 -5.39 6.42 25.59
CA VAL A 566 -3.97 6.15 25.40
C VAL A 566 -3.58 4.93 26.24
N GLY A 567 -3.14 3.85 25.60
CA GLY A 567 -2.73 2.63 26.27
C GLY A 567 -1.63 2.89 27.31
N SER A 568 -0.53 3.49 26.88
CA SER A 568 0.54 3.96 27.78
C SER A 568 1.31 5.12 27.16
N LYS A 569 2.10 5.84 27.98
CA LYS A 569 3.10 6.80 27.49
C LYS A 569 4.39 6.78 28.32
N ASN A 570 5.49 7.17 27.68
CA ASN A 570 6.74 7.50 28.36
C ASN A 570 6.61 8.80 29.19
N SER A 571 7.62 9.12 30.01
CA SER A 571 7.61 10.32 30.84
C SER A 571 7.60 11.61 30.02
N ASP A 572 8.43 11.66 28.99
CA ASP A 572 8.80 12.90 28.28
C ASP A 572 7.75 13.42 27.28
N PRO A 573 6.97 12.58 26.57
CA PRO A 573 5.99 13.06 25.59
C PRO A 573 4.87 13.90 26.21
N ILE A 574 4.48 14.93 25.46
CA ILE A 574 3.34 15.80 25.77
C ILE A 574 2.09 15.18 25.13
N VAL A 575 1.04 15.04 25.93
CA VAL A 575 -0.27 14.56 25.47
C VAL A 575 -1.32 15.56 25.92
N THR A 576 -2.11 16.04 24.97
CA THR A 576 -3.29 16.88 25.24
C THR A 576 -4.56 16.14 24.84
N VAL A 577 -5.61 16.31 25.64
CA VAL A 577 -6.95 15.79 25.35
C VAL A 577 -7.93 16.92 25.61
N ASP A 578 -8.81 17.18 24.64
CA ASP A 578 -9.80 18.25 24.74
C ASP A 578 -11.00 17.87 25.61
N LYS A 579 -11.77 18.87 26.03
CA LYS A 579 -12.96 18.66 26.86
C LYS A 579 -14.00 17.79 26.18
N ALA A 580 -14.25 17.97 24.87
CA ALA A 580 -15.31 17.23 24.18
C ALA A 580 -14.99 15.74 24.12
N THR A 581 -13.73 15.36 23.93
CA THR A 581 -13.29 13.96 24.08
C THR A 581 -13.54 13.47 25.51
N MET A 582 -13.10 14.22 26.53
CA MET A 582 -13.21 13.81 27.92
C MET A 582 -14.67 13.63 28.39
N ASP A 583 -15.58 14.49 27.95
CA ASP A 583 -17.00 14.45 28.32
C ASP A 583 -17.70 13.17 27.83
N LYS A 584 -17.22 12.54 26.74
CA LYS A 584 -17.75 11.25 26.26
C LYS A 584 -17.49 10.10 27.24
N PHE A 585 -16.54 10.26 28.16
CA PHE A 585 -16.20 9.27 29.17
C PHE A 585 -16.73 9.61 30.57
N ASP A 586 -17.51 10.69 30.71
CA ASP A 586 -18.15 11.05 31.97
C ASP A 586 -19.38 10.17 32.25
N GLY A 587 -19.63 9.83 33.52
CA GLY A 587 -20.83 9.10 33.98
C GLY A 587 -21.01 7.65 33.46
N THR A 588 -20.07 7.12 32.70
CA THR A 588 -20.17 5.82 32.03
C THR A 588 -19.46 4.75 32.87
N SER A 589 -20.14 3.62 33.10
CA SER A 589 -19.63 2.51 33.91
C SER A 589 -18.59 1.69 33.15
N TYR A 590 -17.45 2.28 32.78
CA TYR A 590 -16.35 1.57 32.12
C TYR A 590 -15.50 0.76 33.10
N ALA A 591 -16.10 -0.19 33.81
CA ALA A 591 -15.43 -1.26 34.58
C ALA A 591 -14.10 -0.92 35.29
N GLY A 592 -13.92 0.31 35.81
CA GLY A 592 -12.65 0.76 36.41
C GLY A 592 -11.44 0.91 35.47
N LYS A 593 -11.63 1.02 34.14
CA LYS A 593 -10.52 1.25 33.18
C LYS A 593 -10.07 2.71 33.18
N ALA A 594 -8.78 2.93 33.04
CA ALA A 594 -8.21 4.27 33.00
C ALA A 594 -8.47 4.95 31.64
N VAL A 595 -8.43 6.29 31.65
CA VAL A 595 -8.39 7.09 30.41
C VAL A 595 -6.99 7.05 29.79
N ALA A 596 -5.95 6.88 30.62
CA ALA A 596 -4.57 6.64 30.22
C ALA A 596 -3.67 6.10 31.37
N HIS A 597 -2.63 5.33 31.03
CA HIS A 597 -1.58 4.89 31.96
C HIS A 597 -0.26 5.66 31.76
N CYS A 598 0.47 5.96 32.84
CA CYS A 598 1.79 6.59 32.77
C CYS A 598 2.79 6.00 33.78
N ALA A 599 4.07 6.02 33.43
CA ALA A 599 5.14 5.48 34.27
C ALA A 599 5.73 6.47 35.29
N ASN A 600 5.43 7.79 35.21
CA ASN A 600 5.70 8.88 36.20
C ASN A 600 5.74 10.29 35.53
N ALA A 601 4.66 10.81 34.92
CA ALA A 601 4.71 12.14 34.27
C ALA A 601 3.40 12.91 34.14
N SER A 602 3.54 14.23 33.88
CA SER A 602 2.53 15.28 33.77
C SER A 602 1.58 15.12 32.58
N TRP A 603 0.28 15.29 32.83
CA TRP A 603 -0.78 15.43 31.83
C TRP A 603 -1.19 16.90 31.71
N ALA A 604 -1.33 17.41 30.49
CA ALA A 604 -1.90 18.73 30.23
C ALA A 604 -3.32 18.55 29.68
N PHE A 605 -4.31 18.54 30.57
CA PHE A 605 -5.71 18.67 30.16
C PHE A 605 -5.96 20.14 29.86
N ALA A 606 -6.37 20.47 28.64
CA ALA A 606 -6.63 21.86 28.24
C ALA A 606 -7.69 22.49 29.15
N ASP A 607 -7.43 23.72 29.63
CA ASP A 607 -8.24 24.41 30.64
C ASP A 607 -9.64 24.76 30.13
N THR A 608 -10.62 23.90 30.38
CA THR A 608 -12.02 24.30 30.63
C THR A 608 -12.80 23.14 31.28
N LEU A 609 -13.35 23.40 32.47
CA LEU A 609 -14.30 22.60 33.27
C LEU A 609 -14.48 21.10 32.93
N VAL A 610 -13.82 20.23 33.69
CA VAL A 610 -14.36 18.89 34.00
C VAL A 610 -15.11 19.02 35.32
N THR A 611 -16.44 19.11 35.25
CA THR A 611 -17.30 19.08 36.42
C THR A 611 -17.65 17.64 36.76
N GLY A 612 -17.09 17.13 37.85
CA GLY A 612 -17.74 16.10 38.66
C GLY A 612 -17.67 14.65 38.16
N SER A 613 -16.48 14.07 38.07
CA SER A 613 -16.19 12.65 38.39
C SER A 613 -14.67 12.39 38.37
N ALA A 614 -14.17 11.50 39.22
CA ALA A 614 -12.75 11.21 39.35
C ALA A 614 -12.20 10.49 38.10
N ILE A 615 -11.25 11.11 37.40
CA ILE A 615 -10.51 10.43 36.32
C ILE A 615 -9.38 9.63 36.96
N THR A 616 -9.41 8.31 36.79
CA THR A 616 -8.32 7.44 37.23
C THR A 616 -7.25 7.42 36.14
N VAL A 617 -6.10 8.05 36.41
CA VAL A 617 -4.86 7.84 35.66
C VAL A 617 -4.15 6.65 36.31
N GLY A 618 -3.79 5.63 35.52
CA GLY A 618 -3.37 4.34 36.05
C GLY A 618 -2.09 4.40 36.89
N HIS A 619 -2.24 4.49 38.22
CA HIS A 619 -1.36 3.99 39.31
C HIS A 619 -2.05 4.18 40.69
N GLY A 620 -3.38 4.05 40.74
CA GLY A 620 -4.16 4.24 41.98
C GLY A 620 -4.26 5.70 42.45
N ILE A 621 -3.83 6.67 41.64
CA ILE A 621 -4.01 8.10 41.91
C ILE A 621 -5.22 8.57 41.11
N SER A 622 -6.37 8.67 41.78
CA SER A 622 -7.49 9.44 41.27
C SER A 622 -7.07 10.91 41.20
N TYR A 623 -7.05 11.52 40.02
CA TYR A 623 -6.91 12.96 39.91
C TYR A 623 -8.28 13.58 40.17
N TYR A 624 -8.46 14.11 41.39
CA TYR A 624 -9.54 15.06 41.68
C TYR A 624 -9.04 16.45 41.30
N LYS A 625 -9.55 17.03 40.20
CA LYS A 625 -9.41 18.47 39.97
C LYS A 625 -10.61 19.12 40.66
N TYR A 626 -10.35 19.74 41.82
CA TYR A 626 -11.32 20.59 42.50
C TYR A 626 -11.66 21.78 41.58
N THR A 627 -12.93 22.21 41.56
CA THR A 627 -13.25 23.55 41.03
C THR A 627 -12.51 24.60 41.88
N VAL A 628 -12.30 25.82 41.35
CA VAL A 628 -11.75 26.93 42.16
C VAL A 628 -12.60 27.14 43.42
N ASP A 629 -13.91 26.95 43.31
CA ASP A 629 -14.87 27.07 44.41
C ASP A 629 -14.72 25.92 45.43
N ASP A 630 -14.51 24.68 44.97
CA ASP A 630 -14.30 23.51 45.86
C ASP A 630 -12.92 23.52 46.53
N TYR A 631 -11.89 24.07 45.87
CA TYR A 631 -10.55 24.26 46.45
C TYR A 631 -10.57 25.33 47.56
N ILE A 632 -11.36 26.39 47.38
CA ILE A 632 -11.59 27.42 48.40
C ILE A 632 -12.41 26.84 49.58
N ALA A 633 -13.38 25.97 49.32
CA ALA A 633 -14.17 25.32 50.37
C ALA A 633 -13.40 24.23 51.15
N ALA A 634 -12.41 23.59 50.54
CA ALA A 634 -11.57 22.55 51.13
C ALA A 634 -10.38 23.08 51.97
N LEU A 635 -10.09 24.37 51.90
CA LEU A 635 -9.21 25.05 52.86
C LEU A 635 -9.89 25.08 54.23
N THR A 636 -9.68 24.04 55.04
CA THR A 636 -10.05 24.06 56.45
C THR A 636 -9.45 25.27 57.13
N ALA A 637 -10.23 25.89 58.02
CA ALA A 637 -10.04 27.19 58.68
C ALA A 637 -8.73 27.42 59.48
N ASP A 638 -7.72 26.56 59.36
CA ASP A 638 -6.42 26.67 60.07
C ASP A 638 -5.29 27.25 59.19
N ILE A 639 -5.55 27.67 57.95
CA ILE A 639 -4.56 28.32 57.06
C ILE A 639 -4.86 29.82 56.85
N LEU A 640 -5.79 30.39 57.64
CA LEU A 640 -6.14 31.82 57.62
C LEU A 640 -5.80 32.55 58.94
N ASP A 641 -4.70 32.17 59.59
CA ASP A 641 -4.06 32.97 60.65
C ASP A 641 -2.59 33.29 60.31
#